data_AF-A0A814X809-F1
#
_entry.id   AF-A0A814X809-F1
#
_cell.length_a   1.000
_cell.length_b   1.000
_cell.length_c   1.000
_cell.angle_alpha   90.00
_cell.angle_beta   90.00
_cell.angle_gamma   90.00
#
_symmetry.space_group_name_H-M   'P 1'
#
loop_
_entity.id
_entity.type
_entity.pdbx_description
1 polymer ?
#
loop_
_entity_poly.entity_id
_entity_poly.type
_entity_poly.pdbx_seq_one_letter_code
_entity_poly.pdbx_strand_id
1 'polypeptide(L)'
;MEINLNTIRDNTKQLSTRFETVREDLIKKLGECSDYIRITETLCDQAIKIYAELGSKLVNVSNEEKEWKDIKLKLASTSIRGKVILDVGGHKYTTSVDTLTREKNTFFTVLFSRRWELERDPNDNSVFIDRDGKLFKHILSYLRTDKIHNDVMTSEPLRQLLIIEAEYFRLHNLIQRLTEPERKREQEEEERFSIDKGFPNTTLLKPEYKVKLNEFYGKSNQKWELIYRATRDGFTANAFHVRCNNKGPTMTIIRSNNDSIFGGYTRISWTSSEQYENDETAFLFTLANPHNIPPTRYIIKPDRVAYTVYHSANYGPTFGGGHDIYISDSSNSNNISYTNFHHSYDDTTGKGIIILFLCLTIPSLIILTFVYRRQILPTSSSSSSSSIHLSDQNFHRISLINYPQARCMDNSIASYYIRLANNRHSRWLIYFDGGWFCYSNESCEFRRQYSPDLITTKNINEKKFFSGIFSSFKQFNIIYAPYCSSDLWSGSSNKTSSHGYDIFHAIFHQQNYFSHAKQIIFTGFSAGGLGLLLNLPDLLPKISSHIDIRVLIDSAWFIDYSDNPNGISKINQGMAYWNTQISSLCQLESRYKCLLGSEAIKLLPLTVKIFIIQSLFDLTQLQLDKININSYNFTLKLRDNLRQSSNRISIFAPSCPLHGFLFRSVWTKFDIKQRTLASVLNLWLKKKKKFHLQLIDEHFYSSYCPQINDDYQEIF
;
A
#
# COMPACT_ATOMS: atom_id res chain seq x y z
N MET A 1 -70.50 -65.31 49.95
CA MET A 1 -70.92 -64.08 49.24
C MET A 1 -70.46 -62.82 49.98
N GLU A 2 -70.70 -62.69 51.29
CA GLU A 2 -70.23 -61.54 52.10
C GLU A 2 -68.71 -61.32 52.11
N ILE A 3 -67.92 -62.40 52.13
CA ILE A 3 -66.44 -62.30 52.08
C ILE A 3 -65.97 -61.62 50.79
N ASN A 4 -66.60 -61.94 49.64
CA ASN A 4 -66.29 -61.29 48.36
C ASN A 4 -66.74 -59.82 48.31
N LEU A 5 -67.83 -59.47 48.99
CA LEU A 5 -68.30 -58.08 49.06
C LEU A 5 -67.35 -57.21 49.88
N ASN A 6 -66.80 -57.72 50.98
CA ASN A 6 -65.82 -56.97 51.77
C ASN A 6 -64.51 -56.76 51.02
N THR A 7 -64.01 -57.78 50.31
CA THR A 7 -62.81 -57.64 49.47
C THR A 7 -63.01 -56.63 48.33
N ILE A 8 -64.18 -56.65 47.67
CA ILE A 8 -64.49 -55.66 46.63
C ILE A 8 -64.57 -54.26 47.25
N ARG A 9 -65.16 -54.10 48.44
CA ARG A 9 -65.29 -52.81 49.12
C ARG A 9 -63.93 -52.24 49.51
N ASP A 10 -63.03 -53.08 50.04
CA ASP A 10 -61.68 -52.69 50.40
C ASP A 10 -60.85 -52.32 49.17
N ASN A 11 -60.93 -53.11 48.10
CA ASN A 11 -60.27 -52.79 46.84
C ASN A 11 -60.79 -51.48 46.22
N THR A 12 -62.10 -51.24 46.28
CA THR A 12 -62.71 -50.00 45.77
C THR A 12 -62.26 -48.80 46.60
N LYS A 13 -62.15 -48.96 47.93
CA LYS A 13 -61.65 -47.90 48.83
C LYS A 13 -60.17 -47.61 48.55
N GLN A 14 -59.36 -48.63 48.32
CA GLN A 14 -57.94 -48.49 47.99
C GLN A 14 -57.72 -47.82 46.62
N LEU A 15 -58.55 -48.16 45.62
CA LEU A 15 -58.57 -47.51 44.31
C LEU A 15 -58.98 -46.04 44.41
N SER A 16 -60.02 -45.73 45.19
CA SER A 16 -60.46 -44.36 45.44
C SER A 16 -59.35 -43.50 46.07
N THR A 17 -58.66 -44.02 47.10
CA THR A 17 -57.53 -43.32 47.72
C THR A 17 -56.38 -43.08 46.74
N ARG A 18 -56.04 -44.05 45.89
CA ARG A 18 -55.00 -43.87 44.86
C ARG A 18 -55.42 -42.82 43.82
N PHE A 19 -56.69 -42.79 43.43
CA PHE A 19 -57.20 -41.82 42.47
C PHE A 19 -57.12 -40.39 43.00
N GLU A 20 -57.52 -40.17 44.26
CA GLU A 20 -57.39 -38.84 44.88
C GLU A 20 -55.92 -38.41 45.05
N THR A 21 -55.02 -39.36 45.37
CA THR A 21 -53.58 -39.05 45.46
C THR A 21 -53.01 -38.59 44.11
N VAL A 22 -53.37 -39.27 43.02
CA VAL A 22 -52.95 -38.89 41.66
C VAL A 22 -53.57 -37.55 41.24
N ARG A 23 -54.83 -37.31 41.60
CA ARG A 23 -55.52 -36.04 41.32
C ARG A 23 -54.86 -34.86 42.02
N GLU A 24 -54.50 -34.99 43.29
CA GLU A 24 -53.78 -33.92 44.01
C GLU A 24 -52.38 -33.66 43.44
N ASP A 25 -51.64 -34.71 43.07
CA ASP A 25 -50.31 -34.57 42.46
C ASP A 25 -50.40 -33.89 41.07
N LEU A 26 -51.46 -34.17 40.31
CA LEU A 26 -51.73 -33.52 39.03
C LEU A 26 -52.11 -32.05 39.20
N ILE A 27 -52.95 -31.71 40.18
CA ILE A 27 -53.32 -30.33 40.51
C ILE A 27 -52.07 -29.52 40.91
N LYS A 28 -51.19 -30.12 41.72
CA LYS A 28 -49.94 -29.49 42.14
C LYS A 28 -49.01 -29.21 40.96
N LYS A 29 -48.81 -30.18 40.07
CA LYS A 29 -47.98 -30.02 38.86
C LYS A 29 -48.58 -29.01 37.86
N LEU A 30 -49.91 -28.96 37.73
CA LEU A 30 -50.60 -27.94 36.93
C LEU A 30 -50.41 -26.53 37.51
N GLY A 31 -50.42 -26.39 38.84
CA GLY A 31 -50.09 -25.13 39.53
C GLY A 31 -48.66 -24.67 39.28
N GLU A 32 -47.68 -25.58 39.38
CA GLU A 32 -46.26 -25.28 39.10
C GLU A 32 -46.04 -24.85 37.63
N CYS A 33 -46.75 -25.45 36.67
CA CYS A 33 -46.73 -25.02 35.26
C CYS A 33 -47.34 -23.62 35.07
N SER A 34 -48.46 -23.33 35.76
CA SER A 34 -49.10 -22.00 35.72
C SER A 34 -48.20 -20.92 36.31
N ASP A 35 -47.45 -21.22 37.38
CA ASP A 35 -46.48 -20.29 37.95
C ASP A 35 -45.29 -20.07 37.02
N TYR A 36 -44.81 -21.11 36.33
CA TYR A 36 -43.74 -20.98 35.34
C TYR A 36 -44.16 -20.11 34.15
N ILE A 37 -45.38 -20.29 33.63
CA ILE A 37 -45.95 -19.45 32.56
C ILE A 37 -46.06 -18.00 33.05
N ARG A 38 -46.61 -17.77 34.25
CA ARG A 38 -46.74 -16.42 34.83
C ARG A 38 -45.37 -15.74 35.03
N ILE A 39 -44.36 -16.48 35.50
CA ILE A 39 -42.98 -15.96 35.64
C ILE A 39 -42.40 -15.62 34.26
N THR A 40 -42.63 -16.47 33.26
CA THR A 40 -42.13 -16.26 31.90
C THR A 40 -42.80 -15.06 31.22
N GLU A 41 -44.11 -14.90 31.40
CA GLU A 41 -44.86 -13.72 30.94
C GLU A 41 -44.36 -12.44 31.64
N THR A 42 -44.13 -12.50 32.95
CA THR A 42 -43.60 -11.37 33.72
C THR A 42 -42.18 -10.99 33.26
N LEU A 43 -41.32 -11.98 32.97
CA LEU A 43 -39.97 -11.76 32.44
C LEU A 43 -40.01 -11.21 31.01
N CYS A 44 -40.92 -11.66 30.16
CA CYS A 44 -41.15 -11.10 28.83
C CYS A 44 -41.62 -9.64 28.90
N ASP A 45 -42.57 -9.31 29.78
CA ASP A 45 -43.03 -7.94 29.98
C ASP A 45 -41.92 -7.02 30.51
N GLN A 46 -41.07 -7.52 31.41
CA GLN A 46 -39.87 -6.81 31.85
C GLN A 46 -38.87 -6.59 30.71
N ALA A 47 -38.62 -7.60 29.88
CA ALA A 47 -37.74 -7.50 28.73
C ALA A 47 -38.26 -6.51 27.68
N ILE A 48 -39.58 -6.48 27.43
CA ILE A 48 -40.24 -5.53 26.52
C ILE A 48 -40.08 -4.09 27.04
N LYS A 49 -40.27 -3.85 28.35
CA LYS A 49 -40.02 -2.54 28.97
C LYS A 49 -38.58 -2.09 28.83
N ILE A 50 -37.62 -2.98 29.09
CA ILE A 50 -36.18 -2.70 28.93
C ILE A 50 -35.85 -2.38 27.46
N TYR A 51 -36.42 -3.12 26.50
CA TYR A 51 -36.23 -2.85 25.07
C TYR A 51 -36.84 -1.52 24.65
N ALA A 52 -38.00 -1.14 25.19
CA ALA A 52 -38.63 0.15 24.92
C ALA A 52 -37.81 1.33 25.50
N GLU A 53 -37.24 1.16 26.71
CA GLU A 53 -36.32 2.14 27.31
C GLU A 53 -34.98 2.24 26.57
N LEU A 54 -34.43 1.11 26.09
CA LEU A 54 -33.24 1.10 25.24
C LEU A 54 -33.52 1.74 23.88
N GLY A 55 -34.69 1.48 23.30
CA GLY A 55 -35.14 2.08 22.05
C GLY A 55 -35.30 3.60 22.16
N SER A 56 -35.91 4.10 23.23
CA SER A 56 -36.05 5.55 23.46
C SER A 56 -34.70 6.22 23.73
N LYS A 57 -33.79 5.57 24.47
CA LYS A 57 -32.40 6.04 24.64
C LYS A 57 -31.62 6.02 23.32
N LEU A 58 -31.80 5.02 22.46
CA LEU A 58 -31.18 4.96 21.13
C LEU A 58 -31.70 6.06 20.20
N VAL A 59 -32.99 6.38 20.26
CA VAL A 59 -33.56 7.50 19.51
C VAL A 59 -33.03 8.84 20.01
N ASN A 60 -32.88 9.00 21.33
CA ASN A 60 -32.26 10.22 21.89
C ASN A 60 -30.79 10.34 21.50
N VAL A 61 -30.01 9.26 21.58
CA VAL A 61 -28.61 9.23 21.12
C VAL A 61 -28.51 9.49 19.61
N SER A 62 -29.44 8.97 18.80
CA SER A 62 -29.51 9.22 17.35
C SER A 62 -29.88 10.67 17.01
N ASN A 63 -30.76 11.28 17.81
CA ASN A 63 -31.14 12.69 17.67
C ASN A 63 -30.02 13.62 18.14
N GLU A 64 -29.34 13.29 19.24
CA GLU A 64 -28.12 13.97 19.67
C GLU A 64 -27.00 13.80 18.63
N GLU A 65 -26.82 12.61 18.04
CA GLU A 65 -25.88 12.40 16.93
C GLU A 65 -26.24 13.24 15.72
N LYS A 66 -27.53 13.41 15.38
CA LYS A 66 -27.98 14.29 14.29
C LYS A 66 -27.71 15.76 14.62
N GLU A 67 -28.00 16.23 15.82
CA GLU A 67 -27.66 17.58 16.26
C GLU A 67 -26.14 17.79 16.26
N TRP A 68 -25.35 16.84 16.75
CA TRP A 68 -23.90 16.87 16.67
C TRP A 68 -23.38 16.82 15.23
N LYS A 69 -24.09 16.17 14.31
CA LYS A 69 -23.75 16.12 12.89
C LYS A 69 -24.09 17.44 12.19
N ASP A 70 -25.21 18.08 12.55
CA ASP A 70 -25.59 19.40 12.07
C ASP A 70 -24.72 20.51 12.67
N ILE A 71 -24.31 20.37 13.94
CA ILE A 71 -23.31 21.22 14.58
C ILE A 71 -21.94 20.98 13.93
N LYS A 72 -21.54 19.73 13.64
CA LYS A 72 -20.32 19.42 12.85
C LYS A 72 -20.41 19.94 11.42
N LEU A 73 -21.58 19.94 10.78
CA LEU A 73 -21.80 20.50 9.45
C LEU A 73 -21.79 22.02 9.46
N LYS A 74 -22.32 22.68 10.51
CA LYS A 74 -22.19 24.12 10.77
C LYS A 74 -20.75 24.52 11.14
N LEU A 75 -20.01 23.67 11.85
CA LEU A 75 -18.59 23.82 12.19
C LEU A 75 -17.65 23.44 11.03
N ALA A 76 -18.14 22.67 10.05
CA ALA A 76 -17.46 22.36 8.80
C ALA A 76 -17.74 23.42 7.71
N SER A 77 -18.92 24.05 7.73
CA SER A 77 -19.29 25.16 6.83
C SER A 77 -18.77 26.51 7.28
N THR A 78 -18.35 26.64 8.55
CA THR A 78 -17.44 27.70 9.01
C THR A 78 -16.02 27.38 8.56
N SER A 79 -15.81 27.62 7.28
CA SER A 79 -14.53 27.66 6.60
C SER A 79 -13.50 28.46 7.43
N ILE A 80 -12.43 27.81 7.89
CA ILE A 80 -11.14 28.52 8.02
C ILE A 80 -10.51 28.55 6.63
N ARG A 81 -11.08 29.34 5.72
CA ARG A 81 -10.29 30.15 4.79
C ARG A 81 -9.72 31.28 5.65
N GLY A 82 -8.72 30.94 6.44
CA GLY A 82 -8.19 31.83 7.47
C GLY A 82 -6.73 32.06 7.25
N LYS A 83 -6.37 33.35 7.23
CA LYS A 83 -5.01 33.82 7.47
C LYS A 83 -4.48 33.14 8.74
N VAL A 84 -3.29 32.55 8.67
CA VAL A 84 -2.57 31.92 9.78
C VAL A 84 -1.27 32.66 10.03
N ILE A 85 -0.90 32.79 11.30
CA ILE A 85 0.39 33.30 11.75
C ILE A 85 1.21 32.10 12.21
N LEU A 86 2.39 31.92 11.63
CA LEU A 86 3.38 30.93 12.05
C LEU A 86 4.51 31.65 12.76
N ASP A 87 4.91 31.19 13.93
CA ASP A 87 6.16 31.60 14.57
C ASP A 87 7.19 30.50 14.33
N VAL A 88 8.13 30.75 13.42
CA VAL A 88 9.15 29.76 13.03
C VAL A 88 10.48 30.15 13.67
N GLY A 89 10.83 29.52 14.79
CA GLY A 89 12.05 29.82 15.55
C GLY A 89 12.22 31.30 15.91
N GLY A 90 11.12 31.97 16.28
CA GLY A 90 11.08 33.40 16.62
C GLY A 90 10.78 34.34 15.45
N HIS A 91 10.58 33.84 14.23
CA HIS A 91 10.24 34.65 13.06
C HIS A 91 8.78 34.48 12.68
N LYS A 92 8.01 35.56 12.75
CA LYS A 92 6.57 35.54 12.46
C LYS A 92 6.28 35.67 10.97
N TYR A 93 5.58 34.69 10.43
CA TYR A 93 5.11 34.64 9.04
C TYR A 93 3.60 34.62 8.99
N THR A 94 3.03 35.43 8.10
CA THR A 94 1.58 35.44 7.88
C THR A 94 1.25 34.97 6.48
N THR A 95 0.36 33.99 6.37
CA THR A 95 -0.01 33.38 5.08
C THR A 95 -1.38 32.70 5.14
N SER A 96 -1.86 32.08 4.06
CA SER A 96 -3.08 31.26 4.06
C SER A 96 -2.78 29.78 4.27
N VAL A 97 -3.73 29.05 4.87
CA VAL A 97 -3.68 27.58 4.97
C VAL A 97 -3.55 26.95 3.58
N ASP A 98 -4.21 27.50 2.56
CA ASP A 98 -4.10 27.03 1.17
C ASP A 98 -2.67 27.13 0.61
N THR A 99 -1.93 28.19 0.98
CA THR A 99 -0.52 28.35 0.57
C THR A 99 0.34 27.26 1.20
N LEU A 100 0.14 27.01 2.50
CA LEU A 100 0.91 26.02 3.24
C LEU A 100 0.57 24.59 2.81
N THR A 101 -0.68 24.35 2.43
CA THR A 101 -1.19 23.02 2.02
C THR A 101 -1.24 22.84 0.50
N ARG A 102 -0.59 23.72 -0.27
CA ARG A 102 -0.52 23.66 -1.74
C ARG A 102 0.02 22.32 -2.23
N GLU A 103 1.03 21.78 -1.54
CA GLU A 103 1.55 20.43 -1.77
C GLU A 103 0.91 19.44 -0.79
N LYS A 104 0.40 18.32 -1.33
CA LYS A 104 -0.23 17.25 -0.56
C LYS A 104 0.83 16.36 0.10
N ASN A 105 0.46 15.71 1.21
CA ASN A 105 1.32 14.80 1.98
C ASN A 105 2.56 15.50 2.56
N THR A 106 2.41 16.77 2.94
CA THR A 106 3.45 17.60 3.56
C THR A 106 3.20 17.82 5.04
N PHE A 107 4.21 18.28 5.78
CA PHE A 107 4.08 18.66 7.19
C PHE A 107 2.86 19.57 7.43
N PHE A 108 2.68 20.60 6.59
CA PHE A 108 1.58 21.55 6.74
C PHE A 108 0.21 20.91 6.49
N THR A 109 0.10 19.94 5.59
CA THR A 109 -1.18 19.25 5.36
C THR A 109 -1.60 18.41 6.55
N VAL A 110 -0.64 17.85 7.30
CA VAL A 110 -0.89 17.14 8.57
C VAL A 110 -1.20 18.14 9.68
N LEU A 111 -0.40 19.22 9.79
CA LEU A 111 -0.58 20.28 10.78
C LEU A 111 -1.99 20.88 10.72
N PHE A 112 -2.52 21.10 9.52
CA PHE A 112 -3.87 21.65 9.32
C PHE A 112 -4.96 20.59 9.07
N SER A 113 -4.69 19.29 9.31
CA SER A 113 -5.63 18.20 9.03
C SER A 113 -6.75 18.02 10.07
N ARG A 114 -6.84 18.89 11.09
CA ARG A 114 -7.77 18.82 12.25
C ARG A 114 -7.68 17.51 13.07
N ARG A 115 -6.61 16.72 12.91
CA ARG A 115 -6.37 15.46 13.66
C ARG A 115 -5.54 15.63 14.93
N TRP A 116 -5.05 16.86 15.16
CA TRP A 116 -4.20 17.25 16.29
C TRP A 116 -4.75 18.56 16.86
N GLU A 117 -4.82 18.69 18.19
CA GLU A 117 -5.03 20.00 18.82
C GLU A 117 -3.75 20.82 18.66
N LEU A 118 -3.84 21.93 17.91
CA LEU A 118 -2.72 22.84 17.71
C LEU A 118 -2.65 23.77 18.92
N GLU A 119 -1.59 23.67 19.72
CA GLU A 119 -1.25 24.70 20.70
C GLU A 119 -0.94 26.02 19.97
N ARG A 120 -1.55 27.11 20.43
CA ARG A 120 -1.41 28.43 19.85
C ARG A 120 -1.00 29.41 20.93
N ASP A 121 -0.19 30.40 20.56
CA ASP A 121 0.14 31.47 21.49
C ASP A 121 -1.15 32.22 21.90
N PRO A 122 -1.45 32.36 23.20
CA PRO A 122 -2.67 33.00 23.68
C PRO A 122 -2.79 34.49 23.30
N ASN A 123 -1.67 35.17 23.01
CA ASN A 123 -1.64 36.61 22.76
C ASN A 123 -1.90 36.96 21.30
N ASP A 124 -1.35 36.18 20.36
CA ASP A 124 -1.39 36.50 18.93
C ASP A 124 -1.89 35.36 18.04
N ASN A 125 -2.28 34.23 18.63
CA ASN A 125 -2.85 33.07 17.94
C ASN A 125 -1.88 32.45 16.92
N SER A 126 -0.57 32.66 17.09
CA SER A 126 0.46 32.06 16.24
C SER A 126 0.67 30.58 16.56
N VAL A 127 1.04 29.81 15.52
CA VAL A 127 1.45 28.41 15.65
C VAL A 127 2.97 28.35 15.67
N PHE A 128 3.55 27.88 16.78
CA PHE A 128 4.99 27.78 16.92
C PHE A 128 5.55 26.55 16.18
N ILE A 129 6.63 26.76 15.44
CA ILE A 129 7.39 25.75 14.71
C ILE A 129 8.86 25.95 15.09
N ASP A 130 9.45 24.99 15.78
CA ASP A 130 10.82 25.08 16.28
C ASP A 130 11.86 24.80 15.16
N ARG A 131 11.95 25.70 14.18
CA ARG A 131 12.79 25.61 12.97
C ARG A 131 13.44 26.94 12.61
N ASP A 132 14.35 26.94 11.64
CA ASP A 132 15.04 28.17 11.21
C ASP A 132 14.09 29.10 10.43
N GLY A 133 13.63 30.13 11.12
CA GLY A 133 12.77 31.16 10.55
C GLY A 133 13.39 31.90 9.37
N LYS A 134 14.70 32.10 9.28
CA LYS A 134 15.32 32.82 8.16
C LYS A 134 15.34 32.00 6.88
N LEU A 135 15.49 30.69 6.98
CA LEU A 135 15.41 29.77 5.84
C LEU A 135 13.95 29.54 5.41
N PHE A 136 13.02 29.55 6.37
CA PHE A 136 11.59 29.39 6.11
C PHE A 136 11.03 30.41 5.11
N LYS A 137 11.59 31.62 5.03
CA LYS A 137 11.18 32.62 4.03
C LYS A 137 11.27 32.08 2.59
N HIS A 138 12.28 31.25 2.31
CA HIS A 138 12.51 30.68 0.98
C HIS A 138 11.51 29.55 0.70
N ILE A 139 11.21 28.72 1.70
CA ILE A 139 10.13 27.72 1.64
C ILE A 139 8.78 28.37 1.40
N LEU A 140 8.46 29.43 2.14
CA LEU A 140 7.21 30.15 1.98
C LEU A 140 7.11 30.84 0.62
N SER A 141 8.21 31.41 0.11
CA SER A 141 8.27 31.97 -1.24
C SER A 141 8.05 30.88 -2.30
N TYR A 142 8.68 29.72 -2.14
CA TYR A 142 8.45 28.56 -2.99
C TYR A 142 6.99 28.11 -2.96
N LEU A 143 6.38 27.95 -1.78
CA LEU A 143 4.97 27.56 -1.61
C LEU A 143 3.98 28.60 -2.16
N ARG A 144 4.40 29.85 -2.35
CA ARG A 144 3.60 30.88 -3.02
C ARG A 144 3.76 30.86 -4.53
N THR A 145 4.99 30.70 -5.02
CA THR A 145 5.34 31.00 -6.43
C THR A 145 5.67 29.79 -7.28
N ASP A 146 5.95 28.65 -6.64
CA ASP A 146 6.50 27.43 -7.25
C ASP A 146 7.87 27.66 -7.92
N LYS A 147 8.64 28.65 -7.44
CA LYS A 147 9.97 28.99 -7.91
C LYS A 147 10.98 29.00 -6.77
N ILE A 148 12.24 28.69 -7.09
CA ILE A 148 13.38 28.84 -6.17
C ILE A 148 14.11 30.12 -6.57
N HIS A 149 14.45 30.96 -5.59
CA HIS A 149 15.20 32.17 -5.88
C HIS A 149 16.65 31.85 -6.30
N ASN A 150 17.20 32.66 -7.22
CA ASN A 150 18.53 32.43 -7.77
C ASN A 150 19.65 32.49 -6.72
N ASP A 151 19.50 33.30 -5.67
CA ASP A 151 20.44 33.39 -4.55
C ASP A 151 20.63 32.03 -3.85
N VAL A 152 19.54 31.28 -3.65
CA VAL A 152 19.57 29.91 -3.13
C VAL A 152 20.30 28.97 -4.10
N MET A 153 20.07 29.12 -5.40
CA MET A 153 20.64 28.21 -6.40
C MET A 153 22.16 28.39 -6.56
N THR A 154 22.61 29.64 -6.52
CA THR A 154 24.04 30.02 -6.67
C THR A 154 24.88 29.81 -5.41
N SER A 155 24.26 29.70 -4.23
CA SER A 155 24.96 29.53 -2.96
C SER A 155 24.84 28.10 -2.46
N GLU A 156 25.87 27.28 -2.69
CA GLU A 156 25.93 25.89 -2.18
C GLU A 156 25.60 25.78 -0.68
N PRO A 157 26.15 26.62 0.22
CA PRO A 157 25.83 26.52 1.65
C PRO A 157 24.35 26.83 1.94
N LEU A 158 23.78 27.86 1.30
CA LEU A 158 22.37 28.22 1.48
C LEU A 158 21.45 27.15 0.89
N ARG A 159 21.81 26.57 -0.25
CA ARG A 159 21.07 25.48 -0.90
C ARG A 159 21.03 24.25 0.00
N GLN A 160 22.17 23.88 0.58
CA GLN A 160 22.25 22.72 1.48
C GLN A 160 21.46 22.92 2.77
N LEU A 161 21.47 24.14 3.33
CA LEU A 161 20.66 24.50 4.49
C LEU A 161 19.15 24.51 4.15
N LEU A 162 18.77 24.99 2.97
CA LEU A 162 17.37 24.98 2.54
C LEU A 162 16.85 23.57 2.24
N ILE A 163 17.71 22.68 1.73
CA ILE A 163 17.38 21.24 1.56
C ILE A 163 16.98 20.63 2.90
N ILE A 164 17.75 20.90 3.97
CA ILE A 164 17.45 20.41 5.33
C ILE A 164 16.07 20.88 5.80
N GLU A 165 15.76 22.17 5.62
CA GLU A 165 14.43 22.68 6.00
C GLU A 165 13.32 22.10 5.09
N ALA A 166 13.55 21.95 3.79
CA ALA A 166 12.58 21.37 2.87
C ALA A 166 12.26 19.89 3.19
N GLU A 167 13.25 19.12 3.65
CA GLU A 167 13.08 17.76 4.17
C GLU A 167 12.27 17.74 5.48
N TYR A 168 12.53 18.67 6.41
CA TYR A 168 11.68 18.79 7.62
C TYR A 168 10.20 19.03 7.28
N PHE A 169 9.92 19.95 6.35
CA PHE A 169 8.54 20.26 5.94
C PHE A 169 7.94 19.25 4.94
N ARG A 170 8.70 18.21 4.58
CA ARG A 170 8.32 17.15 3.62
C ARG A 170 7.98 17.66 2.21
N LEU A 171 8.67 18.70 1.75
CA LEU A 171 8.45 19.33 0.44
C LEU A 171 9.20 18.58 -0.66
N HIS A 172 8.74 17.37 -0.98
CA HIS A 172 9.36 16.44 -1.93
C HIS A 172 9.75 17.09 -3.27
N ASN A 173 8.87 17.94 -3.81
CA ASN A 173 9.13 18.64 -5.06
C ASN A 173 10.25 19.69 -4.94
N LEU A 174 10.31 20.40 -3.79
CA LEU A 174 11.35 21.38 -3.53
C LEU A 174 12.72 20.70 -3.37
N ILE A 175 12.77 19.57 -2.64
CA ILE A 175 14.00 18.78 -2.42
C ILE A 175 14.55 18.28 -3.76
N GLN A 176 13.68 17.75 -4.62
CA GLN A 176 14.07 17.31 -5.95
C GLN A 176 14.74 18.45 -6.73
N ARG A 177 14.10 19.63 -6.79
CA ARG A 177 14.63 20.79 -7.53
C ARG A 177 15.96 21.30 -6.96
N LEU A 178 16.14 21.29 -5.64
CA LEU A 178 17.37 21.76 -4.99
C LEU A 178 18.56 20.80 -5.17
N THR A 179 18.32 19.50 -5.39
CA THR A 179 19.34 18.44 -5.44
C THR A 179 19.76 18.00 -6.84
N GLU A 180 19.05 18.42 -7.89
CA GLU A 180 19.39 18.10 -9.28
C GLU A 180 20.74 18.72 -9.71
N PRO A 181 21.68 17.97 -10.30
CA PRO A 181 22.97 18.51 -10.75
C PRO A 181 22.78 19.47 -11.94
N GLU A 182 23.51 20.58 -11.97
CA GLU A 182 23.41 21.62 -13.02
C GLU A 182 23.48 21.06 -14.44
N ARG A 183 24.36 20.07 -14.67
CA ARG A 183 24.50 19.37 -15.96
C ARG A 183 23.28 18.56 -16.39
N LYS A 184 22.46 18.08 -15.45
CA LYS A 184 21.14 17.49 -15.75
C LYS A 184 20.07 18.56 -15.92
N ARG A 185 20.18 19.71 -15.24
CA ARG A 185 19.24 20.83 -15.43
C ARG A 185 19.34 21.42 -16.83
N GLU A 186 20.53 21.55 -17.39
CA GLU A 186 20.74 22.02 -18.78
C GLU A 186 20.22 21.00 -19.80
N GLN A 187 20.48 19.70 -19.59
CA GLN A 187 19.95 18.62 -20.45
C GLN A 187 18.44 18.44 -20.30
N GLU A 188 17.89 18.62 -19.10
CA GLU A 188 16.46 18.61 -18.84
C GLU A 188 15.80 19.93 -19.25
N GLU A 189 16.50 21.07 -19.36
CA GLU A 189 15.95 22.29 -19.95
C GLU A 189 15.87 22.16 -21.46
N GLU A 190 16.87 21.56 -22.13
CA GLU A 190 16.78 21.19 -23.55
C GLU A 190 15.71 20.12 -23.81
N GLU A 191 15.58 19.10 -22.95
CA GLU A 191 14.50 18.10 -23.06
C GLU A 191 13.13 18.68 -22.66
N ARG A 192 13.03 19.59 -21.68
CA ARG A 192 11.79 20.26 -21.26
C ARG A 192 11.32 21.26 -22.31
N PHE A 193 12.24 21.93 -23.03
CA PHE A 193 11.93 22.73 -24.22
C PHE A 193 11.42 21.85 -25.37
N SER A 194 11.82 20.57 -25.42
CA SER A 194 11.29 19.58 -26.37
C SER A 194 9.96 18.94 -25.95
N ILE A 195 9.63 18.93 -24.64
CA ILE A 195 8.43 18.31 -24.04
C ILE A 195 7.28 19.32 -23.88
N ASP A 196 7.52 20.63 -23.99
CA ASP A 196 6.55 21.72 -23.80
C ASP A 196 5.50 21.90 -24.93
N LYS A 197 4.88 20.82 -25.39
CA LYS A 197 3.68 20.92 -26.25
C LYS A 197 2.66 19.86 -25.90
N GLY A 198 2.07 19.95 -24.69
CA GLY A 198 0.83 19.24 -24.31
C GLY A 198 0.64 17.85 -24.93
N PHE A 199 -0.58 17.51 -25.35
CA PHE A 199 -0.73 16.57 -26.46
C PHE A 199 -0.35 17.31 -27.76
N PRO A 200 0.35 16.68 -28.70
CA PRO A 200 0.72 17.34 -29.94
C PRO A 200 -0.54 17.86 -30.66
N ASN A 201 -0.49 19.10 -31.16
CA ASN A 201 -1.54 19.77 -31.94
C ASN A 201 -2.84 20.13 -31.17
N THR A 202 -2.76 20.39 -29.86
CA THR A 202 -3.88 20.96 -29.08
C THR A 202 -3.43 22.02 -28.06
N THR A 203 -4.29 23.02 -27.84
CA THR A 203 -4.20 24.01 -26.75
C THR A 203 -5.12 23.67 -25.58
N LEU A 204 -5.93 22.61 -25.70
CA LEU A 204 -6.95 22.24 -24.72
C LEU A 204 -6.35 21.59 -23.46
N LEU A 205 -5.36 20.72 -23.65
CA LEU A 205 -4.83 19.90 -22.58
C LEU A 205 -3.56 20.54 -22.04
N LYS A 206 -3.70 21.17 -20.87
CA LYS A 206 -2.55 21.56 -20.05
C LYS A 206 -1.60 20.37 -19.85
N PRO A 207 -0.29 20.58 -19.73
CA PRO A 207 0.69 19.51 -19.52
C PRO A 207 0.32 18.56 -18.37
N GLU A 208 -0.29 19.09 -17.31
CA GLU A 208 -0.80 18.33 -16.15
C GLU A 208 -1.84 17.25 -16.52
N TYR A 209 -2.70 17.50 -17.50
CA TYR A 209 -3.72 16.54 -17.94
C TYR A 209 -3.12 15.39 -18.75
N LYS A 210 -2.03 15.64 -19.49
CA LYS A 210 -1.29 14.57 -20.18
C LYS A 210 -0.61 13.63 -19.20
N VAL A 211 -0.02 14.16 -18.14
CA VAL A 211 0.55 13.36 -17.07
C VAL A 211 -0.53 12.46 -16.45
N LYS A 212 -1.70 13.04 -16.13
CA LYS A 212 -2.82 12.28 -15.55
C LYS A 212 -3.39 11.22 -16.50
N LEU A 213 -3.53 11.49 -17.79
CA LEU A 213 -3.99 10.49 -18.75
C LEU A 213 -2.98 9.35 -18.94
N ASN A 214 -1.68 9.65 -18.90
CA ASN A 214 -0.62 8.62 -18.93
C ASN A 214 -0.58 7.78 -17.66
N GLU A 215 -0.87 8.39 -16.50
CA GLU A 215 -1.05 7.71 -15.21
C GLU A 215 -2.27 6.76 -15.27
N PHE A 216 -3.42 7.25 -15.75
CA PHE A 216 -4.63 6.42 -15.91
C PHE A 216 -4.43 5.25 -16.86
N TYR A 217 -3.66 5.45 -17.93
CA TYR A 217 -3.25 4.41 -18.87
C TYR A 217 -2.24 3.39 -18.28
N GLY A 218 -1.48 3.78 -17.24
CA GLY A 218 -0.46 2.94 -16.61
C GLY A 218 0.94 3.02 -17.23
N LYS A 219 1.24 4.05 -18.03
CA LYS A 219 2.58 4.28 -18.59
C LYS A 219 2.89 5.77 -18.71
N SER A 220 3.73 6.29 -17.80
CA SER A 220 4.05 7.72 -17.64
C SER A 220 4.63 8.38 -18.89
N ASN A 221 5.40 7.66 -19.70
CA ASN A 221 6.01 8.15 -20.93
C ASN A 221 5.25 7.76 -22.21
N GLN A 222 3.97 7.39 -22.09
CA GLN A 222 3.17 7.02 -23.26
C GLN A 222 3.06 8.21 -24.23
N LYS A 223 3.37 7.95 -25.50
CA LYS A 223 3.22 8.89 -26.60
C LYS A 223 1.92 8.64 -27.36
N TRP A 224 1.22 9.71 -27.64
CA TRP A 224 -0.09 9.71 -28.24
C TRP A 224 -0.03 10.46 -29.57
N GLU A 225 -0.60 9.86 -30.61
CA GLU A 225 -0.69 10.44 -31.95
C GLU A 225 -2.12 10.89 -32.20
N LEU A 226 -2.32 12.16 -32.54
CA LEU A 226 -3.65 12.70 -32.84
C LEU A 226 -4.13 12.16 -34.19
N ILE A 227 -5.15 11.30 -34.18
CA ILE A 227 -5.71 10.71 -35.41
C ILE A 227 -7.00 11.40 -35.87
N TYR A 228 -7.77 11.99 -34.94
CA TYR A 228 -9.00 12.72 -35.23
C TYR A 228 -9.15 13.94 -34.32
N ARG A 229 -9.52 15.08 -34.91
CA ARG A 229 -9.90 16.31 -34.22
C ARG A 229 -11.12 16.90 -34.90
N ALA A 230 -12.27 16.92 -34.22
CA ALA A 230 -13.54 17.32 -34.81
C ALA A 230 -13.53 18.71 -35.47
N THR A 231 -12.84 19.70 -34.88
CA THR A 231 -12.70 21.05 -35.49
C THR A 231 -11.82 21.11 -36.73
N ARG A 232 -11.00 20.09 -36.99
CA ARG A 232 -10.19 19.96 -38.22
C ARG A 232 -10.86 19.05 -39.23
N ASP A 233 -11.38 17.93 -38.77
CA ASP A 233 -11.80 16.80 -39.60
C ASP A 233 -13.32 16.77 -39.84
N GLY A 234 -14.09 17.58 -39.12
CA GLY A 234 -15.55 17.60 -39.12
C GLY A 234 -16.14 16.87 -37.91
N PHE A 235 -17.35 17.27 -37.49
CA PHE A 235 -18.06 16.70 -36.33
C PHE A 235 -19.01 15.55 -36.67
N THR A 236 -19.06 15.13 -37.95
CA THR A 236 -19.91 14.02 -38.39
C THR A 236 -19.35 12.68 -37.91
N ALA A 237 -20.21 11.70 -37.64
CA ALA A 237 -19.83 10.32 -37.32
C ALA A 237 -18.95 9.70 -38.42
N ASN A 238 -19.27 9.98 -39.69
CA ASN A 238 -18.47 9.56 -40.83
C ASN A 238 -17.00 10.06 -40.73
N ALA A 239 -16.78 11.32 -40.38
CA ALA A 239 -15.44 11.88 -40.20
C ALA A 239 -14.65 11.19 -39.09
N PHE A 240 -15.32 10.82 -37.98
CA PHE A 240 -14.72 10.04 -36.90
C PHE A 240 -14.31 8.64 -37.41
N HIS A 241 -15.22 7.89 -38.03
CA HIS A 241 -14.97 6.51 -38.44
C HIS A 241 -13.90 6.38 -39.53
N VAL A 242 -13.86 7.29 -40.50
CA VAL A 242 -12.81 7.32 -41.55
C VAL A 242 -11.40 7.43 -40.94
N ARG A 243 -11.28 8.06 -39.75
CA ARG A 243 -9.99 8.29 -39.09
C ARG A 243 -9.67 7.31 -37.98
N CYS A 244 -10.69 6.84 -37.25
CA CYS A 244 -10.51 6.06 -36.03
C CYS A 244 -10.71 4.56 -36.21
N ASN A 245 -11.42 4.12 -37.26
CA ASN A 245 -11.63 2.70 -37.48
C ASN A 245 -10.29 1.97 -37.72
N ASN A 246 -10.16 0.78 -37.13
CA ASN A 246 -9.00 -0.11 -37.29
C ASN A 246 -7.65 0.51 -36.88
N LYS A 247 -7.64 1.49 -35.97
CA LYS A 247 -6.40 2.14 -35.48
C LYS A 247 -5.83 1.53 -34.19
N GLY A 248 -6.47 0.53 -33.60
CA GLY A 248 -6.04 -0.06 -32.32
C GLY A 248 -6.41 0.81 -31.12
N PRO A 249 -5.62 0.76 -30.02
CA PRO A 249 -5.94 1.49 -28.80
C PRO A 249 -6.07 3.00 -29.00
N THR A 250 -7.16 3.57 -28.49
CA THR A 250 -7.45 5.00 -28.59
C THR A 250 -7.86 5.63 -27.26
N MET A 251 -7.47 6.88 -27.11
CA MET A 251 -7.87 7.78 -26.03
C MET A 251 -8.77 8.88 -26.62
N THR A 252 -10.04 8.87 -26.26
CA THR A 252 -11.02 9.88 -26.67
C THR A 252 -11.13 10.97 -25.61
N ILE A 253 -11.00 12.23 -26.02
CA ILE A 253 -11.06 13.40 -25.13
C ILE A 253 -12.10 14.37 -25.68
N ILE A 254 -13.04 14.76 -24.83
CA ILE A 254 -14.21 15.58 -25.16
C ILE A 254 -14.17 16.84 -24.29
N ARG A 255 -14.48 17.99 -24.89
CA ARG A 255 -14.75 19.26 -24.19
C ARG A 255 -16.16 19.73 -24.53
N SER A 256 -16.98 19.94 -23.51
CA SER A 256 -18.30 20.56 -23.60
C SER A 256 -18.20 22.09 -23.47
N ASN A 257 -19.31 22.78 -23.73
CA ASN A 257 -19.39 24.24 -23.64
C ASN A 257 -19.35 24.84 -22.23
N ASN A 258 -19.45 24.02 -21.18
CA ASN A 258 -19.27 24.41 -19.78
C ASN A 258 -17.84 24.19 -19.26
N ASP A 259 -16.87 24.05 -20.17
CA ASP A 259 -15.45 23.80 -19.88
C ASP A 259 -15.14 22.48 -19.14
N SER A 260 -16.10 21.56 -19.07
CA SER A 260 -15.81 20.21 -18.64
C SER A 260 -14.97 19.47 -19.69
N ILE A 261 -13.98 18.72 -19.20
CA ILE A 261 -13.10 17.87 -20.02
C ILE A 261 -13.24 16.45 -19.49
N PHE A 262 -13.70 15.53 -20.35
CA PHE A 262 -13.97 14.14 -20.00
C PHE A 262 -13.75 13.24 -21.22
N GLY A 263 -13.85 11.92 -21.04
CA GLY A 263 -13.69 11.00 -22.15
C GLY A 263 -13.52 9.55 -21.73
N GLY A 264 -12.98 8.75 -22.64
CA GLY A 264 -12.79 7.33 -22.43
C GLY A 264 -11.62 6.77 -23.22
N TYR A 265 -11.04 5.70 -22.69
CA TYR A 265 -10.01 4.90 -23.32
C TYR A 265 -10.59 3.53 -23.70
N THR A 266 -10.19 3.03 -24.87
CA THR A 266 -10.37 1.63 -25.23
C THR A 266 -9.12 1.08 -25.90
N ARG A 267 -8.78 -0.17 -25.60
CA ARG A 267 -7.69 -0.94 -26.20
C ARG A 267 -8.07 -1.51 -27.56
N ILE A 268 -9.34 -1.80 -27.79
CA ILE A 268 -9.80 -2.38 -29.05
C ILE A 268 -9.96 -1.29 -30.12
N SER A 269 -9.91 -1.70 -31.38
CA SER A 269 -10.12 -0.76 -32.48
C SER A 269 -11.59 -0.44 -32.64
N TRP A 270 -11.93 0.84 -32.85
CA TRP A 270 -13.24 1.20 -33.38
C TRP A 270 -13.50 0.50 -34.70
N THR A 271 -14.76 0.14 -34.92
CA THR A 271 -15.29 -0.36 -36.18
C THR A 271 -16.64 0.30 -36.43
N SER A 272 -17.34 -0.15 -37.46
CA SER A 272 -18.71 0.25 -37.79
C SER A 272 -19.58 -1.03 -37.88
N SER A 273 -19.44 -1.91 -36.87
CA SER A 273 -20.06 -3.24 -36.84
C SER A 273 -21.49 -3.24 -36.30
N GLU A 274 -22.03 -2.10 -35.89
CA GLU A 274 -23.38 -1.93 -35.32
C GLU A 274 -23.62 -2.77 -34.04
N GLN A 275 -22.57 -3.12 -33.30
CA GLN A 275 -22.63 -3.95 -32.11
C GLN A 275 -21.78 -3.40 -30.96
N TYR A 276 -22.01 -3.96 -29.77
CA TYR A 276 -21.14 -3.76 -28.62
C TYR A 276 -19.92 -4.66 -28.71
N GLU A 277 -18.78 -4.16 -28.26
CA GLU A 277 -17.53 -4.89 -28.19
C GLU A 277 -16.96 -4.87 -26.77
N ASN A 278 -16.26 -5.94 -26.40
CA ASN A 278 -15.72 -6.10 -25.06
C ASN A 278 -14.33 -5.49 -24.92
N ASP A 279 -14.08 -4.85 -23.78
CA ASP A 279 -12.74 -4.42 -23.39
C ASP A 279 -12.65 -4.25 -21.88
N GLU A 280 -12.08 -5.23 -21.20
CA GLU A 280 -11.88 -5.22 -19.75
C GLU A 280 -10.91 -4.12 -19.28
N THR A 281 -10.13 -3.54 -20.20
CA THR A 281 -9.15 -2.49 -19.91
C THR A 281 -9.66 -1.08 -20.20
N ALA A 282 -10.89 -0.97 -20.71
CA ALA A 282 -11.50 0.32 -20.97
C ALA A 282 -11.81 1.06 -19.67
N PHE A 283 -11.73 2.38 -19.73
CA PHE A 283 -12.10 3.25 -18.62
C PHE A 283 -12.62 4.57 -19.13
N LEU A 284 -13.53 5.18 -18.37
CA LEU A 284 -13.92 6.58 -18.53
C LEU A 284 -13.10 7.46 -17.60
N PHE A 285 -13.04 8.75 -17.90
CA PHE A 285 -12.37 9.72 -17.05
C PHE A 285 -12.98 11.11 -17.15
N THR A 286 -12.73 11.91 -16.12
CA THR A 286 -12.93 13.36 -16.09
C THR A 286 -11.61 14.04 -15.71
N LEU A 287 -11.34 15.22 -16.28
CA LEU A 287 -10.11 16.00 -16.08
C LEU A 287 -10.41 17.39 -15.52
N ALA A 288 -11.48 18.03 -16.01
CA ALA A 288 -11.93 19.34 -15.58
C ALA A 288 -13.46 19.36 -15.50
N ASN A 289 -14.00 20.11 -14.56
CA ASN A 289 -15.44 20.32 -14.38
C ASN A 289 -15.68 21.63 -13.58
N PRO A 290 -16.87 22.25 -13.69
CA PRO A 290 -17.23 23.48 -12.98
C PRO A 290 -17.12 23.43 -11.46
N HIS A 291 -17.09 22.22 -10.87
CA HIS A 291 -17.05 22.01 -9.43
C HIS A 291 -15.63 21.78 -8.89
N ASN A 292 -14.60 21.93 -9.74
CA ASN A 292 -13.19 21.70 -9.38
C ASN A 292 -12.94 20.31 -8.76
N ILE A 293 -13.74 19.31 -9.14
CA ILE A 293 -13.53 17.94 -8.69
C ILE A 293 -12.25 17.41 -9.37
N PRO A 294 -11.33 16.77 -8.64
CA PRO A 294 -10.06 16.29 -9.20
C PRO A 294 -10.24 15.30 -10.37
N PRO A 295 -9.24 15.18 -11.26
CA PRO A 295 -9.25 14.18 -12.31
C PRO A 295 -9.54 12.78 -11.77
N THR A 296 -10.54 12.11 -12.34
CA THR A 296 -11.08 10.84 -11.83
C THR A 296 -11.16 9.81 -12.96
N ARG A 297 -10.90 8.54 -12.65
CA ARG A 297 -10.99 7.39 -13.56
C ARG A 297 -12.09 6.44 -13.11
N TYR A 298 -12.93 5.99 -14.04
CA TYR A 298 -14.06 5.08 -13.81
C TYR A 298 -13.87 3.81 -14.63
N ILE A 299 -13.99 2.65 -14.00
CA ILE A 299 -13.72 1.34 -14.62
C ILE A 299 -15.02 0.64 -15.02
N ILE A 300 -14.95 -0.29 -15.98
CA ILE A 300 -16.12 -1.09 -16.37
C ILE A 300 -16.58 -2.01 -15.23
N LYS A 301 -17.90 -2.13 -15.02
CA LYS A 301 -18.44 -3.07 -14.03
C LYS A 301 -18.23 -4.51 -14.48
N PRO A 302 -17.91 -5.46 -13.58
CA PRO A 302 -17.65 -6.86 -13.95
C PRO A 302 -18.79 -7.54 -14.72
N ASP A 303 -20.04 -7.21 -14.42
CA ASP A 303 -21.25 -7.75 -15.07
C ASP A 303 -21.58 -7.07 -16.41
N ARG A 304 -20.85 -6.01 -16.80
CA ARG A 304 -21.13 -5.18 -18.00
C ARG A 304 -20.02 -5.18 -19.04
N VAL A 305 -18.99 -6.01 -18.90
CA VAL A 305 -17.84 -6.11 -19.82
C VAL A 305 -18.24 -6.37 -21.28
N ALA A 306 -19.35 -7.06 -21.54
CA ALA A 306 -19.82 -7.31 -22.91
C ALA A 306 -20.35 -6.03 -23.62
N TYR A 307 -20.56 -4.94 -22.89
CA TYR A 307 -21.17 -3.71 -23.37
C TYR A 307 -20.22 -2.50 -23.24
N THR A 308 -18.90 -2.72 -23.35
CA THR A 308 -17.90 -1.72 -23.00
C THR A 308 -17.90 -0.50 -23.94
N VAL A 309 -17.95 -0.73 -25.25
CA VAL A 309 -18.00 0.30 -26.31
C VAL A 309 -18.98 -0.13 -27.40
N TYR A 310 -19.61 0.84 -28.06
CA TYR A 310 -20.59 0.60 -29.12
C TYR A 310 -20.11 1.15 -30.45
N HIS A 311 -20.12 0.31 -31.50
CA HIS A 311 -19.47 0.58 -32.78
C HIS A 311 -20.50 0.81 -33.92
N SER A 312 -21.36 1.81 -33.77
CA SER A 312 -22.30 2.21 -34.84
C SER A 312 -21.70 3.24 -35.79
N ALA A 313 -21.85 3.03 -37.10
CA ALA A 313 -21.37 3.94 -38.15
C ALA A 313 -21.99 5.34 -38.07
N ASN A 314 -23.16 5.46 -37.46
CA ASN A 314 -23.91 6.70 -37.34
C ASN A 314 -23.56 7.48 -36.08
N TYR A 315 -22.72 6.92 -35.19
CA TYR A 315 -22.42 7.48 -33.89
C TYR A 315 -20.97 8.01 -33.86
N GLY A 316 -20.72 9.01 -33.02
CA GLY A 316 -19.36 9.32 -32.59
C GLY A 316 -18.85 8.29 -31.58
N PRO A 317 -17.73 8.58 -30.89
CA PRO A 317 -17.22 7.74 -29.82
C PRO A 317 -18.29 7.44 -28.77
N THR A 318 -18.56 6.16 -28.52
CA THR A 318 -19.65 5.72 -27.63
C THR A 318 -19.17 4.63 -26.67
N PHE A 319 -19.41 4.82 -25.37
CA PHE A 319 -18.96 3.94 -24.29
C PHE A 319 -20.12 3.50 -23.41
N GLY A 320 -20.15 2.23 -23.02
CA GLY A 320 -21.08 1.65 -22.06
C GLY A 320 -22.41 1.18 -22.67
N GLY A 321 -22.99 0.12 -22.11
CA GLY A 321 -24.30 -0.39 -22.46
C GLY A 321 -25.36 0.62 -22.06
N GLY A 322 -26.19 1.08 -23.00
CA GLY A 322 -27.09 2.22 -22.75
C GLY A 322 -26.40 3.58 -22.76
N HIS A 323 -25.10 3.62 -23.10
CA HIS A 323 -24.26 4.78 -23.34
C HIS A 323 -23.99 5.69 -22.14
N ASP A 324 -23.06 5.26 -21.29
CA ASP A 324 -22.42 6.13 -20.28
C ASP A 324 -21.77 7.36 -20.93
N ILE A 325 -21.29 7.27 -22.17
CA ILE A 325 -20.97 8.43 -23.03
C ILE A 325 -21.49 8.14 -24.43
N TYR A 326 -22.30 9.05 -24.98
CA TYR A 326 -22.71 9.04 -26.38
C TYR A 326 -22.45 10.40 -27.02
N ILE A 327 -21.72 10.39 -28.14
CA ILE A 327 -21.48 11.58 -28.98
C ILE A 327 -22.27 11.42 -30.29
N SER A 328 -23.18 12.35 -30.53
CA SER A 328 -24.04 12.37 -31.72
C SER A 328 -23.27 12.78 -32.99
N ASP A 329 -23.82 12.38 -34.14
CA ASP A 329 -23.43 12.98 -35.42
C ASP A 329 -23.65 14.50 -35.38
N SER A 330 -22.72 15.26 -35.97
CA SER A 330 -22.79 16.72 -36.05
C SER A 330 -22.97 17.39 -34.68
N SER A 331 -22.29 16.86 -33.65
CA SER A 331 -22.43 17.23 -32.24
C SER A 331 -22.09 18.69 -31.88
N ASN A 332 -21.54 19.47 -32.82
CA ASN A 332 -21.34 20.91 -32.67
C ASN A 332 -22.58 21.76 -33.02
N SER A 333 -23.59 21.18 -33.68
CA SER A 333 -24.79 21.88 -34.14
C SER A 333 -26.09 21.29 -33.61
N ASN A 334 -26.02 20.32 -32.69
CA ASN A 334 -27.18 19.75 -32.02
C ASN A 334 -26.85 19.33 -30.58
N ASN A 335 -27.89 19.18 -29.76
CA ASN A 335 -27.77 18.79 -28.35
C ASN A 335 -28.22 17.33 -28.13
N ILE A 336 -27.88 16.43 -29.06
CA ILE A 336 -28.33 15.03 -29.04
C ILE A 336 -27.33 14.12 -28.31
N SER A 337 -26.09 14.58 -28.09
CA SER A 337 -25.11 13.87 -27.27
C SER A 337 -25.60 13.79 -25.81
N TYR A 338 -25.41 12.65 -25.14
CA TYR A 338 -25.88 12.44 -23.77
C TYR A 338 -24.99 11.48 -22.98
N THR A 339 -25.28 11.36 -21.68
CA THR A 339 -24.66 10.40 -20.76
C THR A 339 -25.72 9.69 -19.94
N ASN A 340 -25.60 8.37 -19.83
CA ASN A 340 -26.33 7.56 -18.86
C ASN A 340 -25.39 6.99 -17.79
N PHE A 341 -24.28 7.69 -17.50
CA PHE A 341 -23.38 7.30 -16.42
C PHE A 341 -24.16 7.26 -15.10
N HIS A 342 -24.05 6.23 -14.25
CA HIS A 342 -23.01 5.19 -14.16
C HIS A 342 -23.53 3.80 -14.56
N HIS A 343 -24.23 3.65 -15.69
CA HIS A 343 -24.89 2.40 -16.05
C HIS A 343 -23.89 1.23 -16.22
N SER A 344 -22.92 1.33 -17.13
CA SER A 344 -21.92 0.27 -17.37
C SER A 344 -20.57 0.52 -16.72
N TYR A 345 -20.20 1.77 -16.47
CA TYR A 345 -18.97 2.10 -15.73
C TYR A 345 -19.29 2.42 -14.27
N ASP A 346 -18.39 2.05 -13.36
CA ASP A 346 -18.62 2.18 -11.92
C ASP A 346 -18.27 3.59 -11.40
N ASP A 347 -19.16 4.16 -10.58
CA ASP A 347 -18.91 5.41 -9.87
C ASP A 347 -18.15 5.12 -8.58
N THR A 348 -16.84 4.94 -8.70
CA THR A 348 -15.94 4.68 -7.57
C THR A 348 -15.86 5.84 -6.57
N THR A 349 -16.51 6.98 -6.84
CA THR A 349 -16.46 8.19 -6.01
C THR A 349 -17.78 8.55 -5.33
N GLY A 350 -18.90 7.94 -5.76
CA GLY A 350 -20.26 8.35 -5.38
C GLY A 350 -20.63 9.77 -5.82
N LYS A 351 -19.79 10.42 -6.63
CA LYS A 351 -19.96 11.78 -7.17
C LYS A 351 -19.97 11.78 -8.69
N GLY A 352 -19.67 10.67 -9.33
CA GLY A 352 -19.57 10.51 -10.77
C GLY A 352 -20.88 10.82 -11.49
N ILE A 353 -22.04 10.55 -10.87
CA ILE A 353 -23.32 11.07 -11.38
C ILE A 353 -23.25 12.59 -11.50
N ILE A 354 -22.94 13.31 -10.41
CA ILE A 354 -22.84 14.78 -10.44
C ILE A 354 -21.79 15.24 -11.46
N ILE A 355 -20.67 14.52 -11.59
CA ILE A 355 -19.55 14.91 -12.46
C ILE A 355 -19.89 14.73 -13.94
N LEU A 356 -20.34 13.54 -14.36
CA LEU A 356 -20.61 13.24 -15.78
C LEU A 356 -21.99 13.72 -16.22
N PHE A 357 -23.02 13.62 -15.37
CA PHE A 357 -24.36 14.15 -15.66
C PHE A 357 -24.29 15.65 -15.96
N LEU A 358 -23.61 16.46 -15.14
CA LEU A 358 -23.48 17.90 -15.37
C LEU A 358 -22.62 18.27 -16.60
N CYS A 359 -21.86 17.33 -17.17
CA CYS A 359 -21.12 17.56 -18.41
C CYS A 359 -22.01 17.49 -19.67
N LEU A 360 -23.17 16.84 -19.59
CA LEU A 360 -23.98 16.49 -20.77
C LEU A 360 -25.51 16.65 -20.61
N THR A 361 -26.04 16.99 -19.42
CA THR A 361 -27.50 17.14 -19.20
C THR A 361 -28.02 18.58 -19.15
N ILE A 362 -27.13 19.57 -19.14
CA ILE A 362 -27.45 20.91 -19.64
C ILE A 362 -27.32 20.82 -21.16
N PRO A 363 -28.20 21.40 -22.01
CA PRO A 363 -28.02 21.43 -23.46
C PRO A 363 -26.63 22.01 -23.80
N SER A 364 -25.66 21.11 -23.94
CA SER A 364 -24.25 21.42 -23.97
C SER A 364 -23.72 20.91 -25.29
N LEU A 365 -23.43 21.85 -26.18
CA LEU A 365 -22.80 21.52 -27.44
C LEU A 365 -21.41 20.96 -27.16
N ILE A 366 -21.05 19.90 -27.88
CA ILE A 366 -19.69 19.40 -27.87
C ILE A 366 -18.84 20.37 -28.66
N ILE A 367 -17.93 21.08 -27.98
CA ILE A 367 -17.07 22.05 -28.63
C ILE A 367 -15.87 21.35 -29.28
N LEU A 368 -15.34 20.29 -28.65
CA LEU A 368 -14.19 19.56 -29.17
C LEU A 368 -14.28 18.06 -28.89
N THR A 369 -13.90 17.26 -29.88
CA THR A 369 -13.59 15.83 -29.71
C THR A 369 -12.23 15.54 -30.35
N PHE A 370 -11.32 14.97 -29.56
CA PHE A 370 -10.01 14.50 -30.02
C PHE A 370 -9.91 12.99 -29.78
N VAL A 371 -9.31 12.28 -30.72
CA VAL A 371 -8.98 10.87 -30.54
C VAL A 371 -7.51 10.67 -30.82
N TYR A 372 -6.81 10.12 -29.84
CA TYR A 372 -5.39 9.83 -29.94
C TYR A 372 -5.13 8.33 -29.98
N ARG A 373 -4.28 7.90 -30.90
CA ARG A 373 -3.78 6.53 -31.00
C ARG A 373 -2.49 6.37 -30.20
N ARG A 374 -2.26 5.19 -29.65
CA ARG A 374 -0.94 4.80 -29.14
C ARG A 374 0.12 4.78 -30.26
N GLN A 375 1.24 5.50 -30.08
CA GLN A 375 2.41 5.33 -30.97
C GLN A 375 3.10 3.99 -30.70
N ILE A 376 3.27 3.19 -31.76
CA ILE A 376 4.06 1.95 -31.75
C ILE A 376 5.42 2.31 -32.34
N LEU A 377 6.48 2.23 -31.53
CA LEU A 377 7.85 2.34 -32.04
C LEU A 377 8.16 1.06 -32.83
N PRO A 378 8.75 1.15 -34.04
CA PRO A 378 9.02 -0.02 -34.86
C PRO A 378 10.04 -0.93 -34.16
N THR A 379 9.63 -2.17 -33.89
CA THR A 379 10.51 -3.25 -33.46
C THR A 379 11.11 -3.92 -34.68
N SER A 380 12.43 -3.87 -34.84
CA SER A 380 13.15 -4.65 -35.84
C SER A 380 12.91 -6.15 -35.60
N SER A 381 12.40 -6.82 -36.61
CA SER A 381 12.17 -8.26 -36.66
C SER A 381 13.48 -9.03 -36.79
N SER A 382 13.70 -10.03 -35.92
CA SER A 382 14.44 -11.23 -36.31
C SER A 382 14.03 -12.43 -35.45
N SER A 383 13.81 -13.52 -36.16
CA SER A 383 13.36 -14.85 -35.77
C SER A 383 14.24 -15.60 -34.76
N SER A 384 13.56 -16.48 -34.01
CA SER A 384 14.03 -17.62 -33.23
C SER A 384 15.50 -18.07 -33.36
N SER A 385 16.27 -17.92 -32.28
CA SER A 385 16.82 -19.01 -31.44
C SER A 385 18.04 -18.51 -30.63
N SER A 386 18.20 -19.03 -29.42
CA SER A 386 19.40 -18.98 -28.56
C SER A 386 19.81 -17.66 -27.87
N SER A 387 20.21 -17.84 -26.60
CA SER A 387 21.01 -16.96 -25.73
C SER A 387 20.48 -15.55 -25.42
N ILE A 388 20.05 -15.37 -24.17
CA ILE A 388 19.83 -14.06 -23.54
C ILE A 388 21.15 -13.27 -23.60
N HIS A 389 21.21 -12.26 -24.46
CA HIS A 389 22.29 -11.28 -24.48
C HIS A 389 22.15 -10.38 -23.24
N LEU A 390 23.05 -10.58 -22.28
CA LEU A 390 23.12 -9.91 -20.99
C LEU A 390 23.83 -8.55 -21.12
N SER A 391 23.06 -7.48 -21.24
CA SER A 391 23.58 -6.12 -21.02
C SER A 391 22.58 -5.21 -20.28
N ASP A 392 21.59 -5.77 -19.59
CA ASP A 392 20.56 -4.98 -18.91
C ASP A 392 20.88 -4.89 -17.40
N GLN A 393 21.13 -3.68 -16.87
CA GLN A 393 21.24 -3.46 -15.41
C GLN A 393 19.89 -3.61 -14.69
N ASN A 394 18.82 -3.88 -15.44
CA ASN A 394 17.46 -3.98 -14.97
C ASN A 394 17.18 -5.35 -14.33
N PHE A 395 16.31 -5.35 -13.33
CA PHE A 395 15.75 -6.56 -12.77
C PHE A 395 14.61 -7.05 -13.65
N HIS A 396 14.62 -8.33 -14.01
CA HIS A 396 13.58 -8.97 -14.81
C HIS A 396 12.65 -9.77 -13.91
N ARG A 397 11.34 -9.59 -14.08
CA ARG A 397 10.33 -10.37 -13.37
C ARG A 397 10.30 -11.82 -13.86
N ILE A 398 10.31 -12.76 -12.92
CA ILE A 398 10.09 -14.19 -13.13
C ILE A 398 8.81 -14.60 -12.41
N SER A 399 7.86 -15.14 -13.17
CA SER A 399 6.60 -15.67 -12.64
C SER A 399 6.79 -17.07 -12.06
N LEU A 400 6.18 -17.34 -10.90
CA LEU A 400 6.16 -18.67 -10.27
C LEU A 400 4.98 -19.53 -10.76
N ILE A 401 4.53 -19.33 -12.00
CA ILE A 401 3.36 -20.03 -12.57
C ILE A 401 3.47 -21.56 -12.53
N ASN A 402 4.69 -22.10 -12.57
CA ASN A 402 4.95 -23.53 -12.46
C ASN A 402 4.83 -24.08 -11.03
N TYR A 403 4.50 -23.22 -10.06
CA TYR A 403 4.29 -23.55 -8.65
C TYR A 403 2.91 -23.04 -8.23
N PRO A 404 1.82 -23.81 -8.49
CA PRO A 404 0.46 -23.33 -8.31
C PRO A 404 0.09 -22.87 -6.90
N GLN A 405 0.82 -23.33 -5.87
CA GLN A 405 0.63 -22.91 -4.48
C GLN A 405 1.33 -21.59 -4.14
N ALA A 406 2.30 -21.14 -4.95
CA ALA A 406 3.00 -19.89 -4.74
C ALA A 406 2.14 -18.70 -5.23
N ARG A 407 1.19 -18.29 -4.38
CA ARG A 407 0.21 -17.24 -4.69
C ARG A 407 0.26 -16.10 -3.70
N CYS A 408 0.04 -14.88 -4.18
CA CYS A 408 -0.19 -13.75 -3.30
C CYS A 408 -1.57 -13.82 -2.65
N MET A 409 -1.82 -12.96 -1.68
CA MET A 409 -3.06 -12.96 -0.90
C MET A 409 -4.33 -12.68 -1.74
N ASP A 410 -4.20 -12.03 -2.90
CA ASP A 410 -5.29 -11.85 -3.87
C ASP A 410 -5.43 -13.00 -4.89
N ASN A 411 -4.78 -14.14 -4.62
CA ASN A 411 -4.66 -15.33 -5.47
C ASN A 411 -3.89 -15.12 -6.80
N SER A 412 -3.29 -13.95 -7.04
CA SER A 412 -2.38 -13.79 -8.17
C SER A 412 -1.14 -14.67 -8.02
N ILE A 413 -0.57 -15.13 -9.15
CA ILE A 413 0.65 -15.94 -9.14
C ILE A 413 1.82 -15.10 -8.65
N ALA A 414 2.49 -15.56 -7.59
CA ALA A 414 3.64 -14.86 -7.05
C ALA A 414 4.77 -14.72 -8.08
N SER A 415 5.62 -13.72 -7.92
CA SER A 415 6.73 -13.47 -8.83
C SER A 415 7.91 -12.92 -8.05
N TYR A 416 9.12 -13.21 -8.52
CA TYR A 416 10.34 -12.60 -8.02
C TYR A 416 11.05 -11.86 -9.15
N TYR A 417 12.10 -11.12 -8.82
CA TYR A 417 12.93 -10.42 -9.76
C TYR A 417 14.33 -10.99 -9.77
N ILE A 418 14.92 -11.12 -10.96
CA ILE A 418 16.30 -11.55 -11.13
C ILE A 418 17.10 -10.52 -11.93
N ARG A 419 18.32 -10.27 -11.48
CA ARG A 419 19.35 -9.53 -12.23
C ARG A 419 20.62 -10.37 -12.25
N LEU A 420 21.05 -10.78 -13.43
CA LEU A 420 22.29 -11.53 -13.59
C LEU A 420 23.46 -10.54 -13.76
N ALA A 421 24.62 -10.89 -13.21
CA ALA A 421 25.84 -10.11 -13.41
C ALA A 421 26.41 -10.36 -14.82
N ASN A 422 26.92 -9.31 -15.48
CA ASN A 422 27.49 -9.38 -16.83
C ASN A 422 28.67 -10.35 -16.96
N ASN A 423 29.39 -10.57 -15.86
CA ASN A 423 30.46 -11.54 -15.78
C ASN A 423 29.91 -12.75 -15.03
N ARG A 424 30.24 -13.97 -15.48
CA ARG A 424 29.83 -15.28 -14.89
C ARG A 424 30.34 -15.49 -13.45
N HIS A 425 30.10 -14.53 -12.55
CA HIS A 425 30.40 -14.60 -11.15
C HIS A 425 29.41 -15.56 -10.51
N SER A 426 29.94 -16.55 -9.81
CA SER A 426 29.17 -17.52 -9.05
C SER A 426 28.71 -17.00 -7.69
N ARG A 427 28.46 -15.69 -7.55
CA ARG A 427 28.05 -15.07 -6.28
C ARG A 427 26.64 -14.53 -6.38
N TRP A 428 25.83 -14.83 -5.36
CA TRP A 428 24.42 -14.50 -5.31
C TRP A 428 24.09 -13.64 -4.09
N LEU A 429 23.26 -12.63 -4.29
CA LEU A 429 22.56 -11.90 -3.23
C LEU A 429 21.07 -12.19 -3.38
N ILE A 430 20.43 -12.73 -2.36
CA ILE A 430 19.02 -13.10 -2.39
C ILE A 430 18.31 -12.30 -1.31
N TYR A 431 17.47 -11.36 -1.74
CA TYR A 431 16.81 -10.38 -0.89
C TYR A 431 15.33 -10.70 -0.73
N PHE A 432 14.86 -10.82 0.51
CA PHE A 432 13.45 -10.95 0.85
C PHE A 432 12.92 -9.66 1.46
N ASP A 433 11.85 -9.13 0.86
CA ASP A 433 11.25 -7.88 1.32
C ASP A 433 10.38 -8.09 2.58
N GLY A 434 10.09 -7.00 3.25
CA GLY A 434 9.25 -6.96 4.45
C GLY A 434 8.08 -5.99 4.32
N GLY A 435 7.40 -5.75 5.45
CA GLY A 435 6.27 -4.81 5.51
C GLY A 435 5.12 -5.34 6.35
N TRP A 436 5.34 -5.52 7.66
CA TRP A 436 4.29 -5.97 8.60
C TRP A 436 3.62 -7.30 8.21
N PHE A 437 2.46 -7.58 8.81
CA PHE A 437 1.64 -8.76 8.56
C PHE A 437 0.18 -8.46 8.90
N CYS A 438 -0.74 -9.32 8.48
CA CYS A 438 -2.14 -9.32 8.93
C CYS A 438 -2.46 -10.68 9.56
N TYR A 439 -3.22 -10.72 10.65
CA TYR A 439 -3.33 -11.91 11.53
C TYR A 439 -4.78 -12.35 11.79
N SER A 440 -5.74 -11.76 11.08
CA SER A 440 -7.16 -12.07 11.14
C SER A 440 -7.83 -11.65 9.84
N ASN A 441 -9.07 -12.08 9.60
CA ASN A 441 -9.81 -11.68 8.41
C ASN A 441 -9.95 -10.15 8.31
N GLU A 442 -10.28 -9.49 9.41
CA GLU A 442 -10.48 -8.04 9.49
C GLU A 442 -9.19 -7.27 9.22
N SER A 443 -8.08 -7.70 9.84
CA SER A 443 -6.78 -7.06 9.62
C SER A 443 -6.27 -7.27 8.19
N CYS A 444 -6.57 -8.41 7.56
CA CYS A 444 -6.20 -8.68 6.18
C CYS A 444 -7.06 -7.88 5.20
N GLU A 445 -8.36 -7.71 5.46
CA GLU A 445 -9.22 -6.79 4.68
C GLU A 445 -8.71 -5.36 4.73
N PHE A 446 -8.36 -4.86 5.93
CA PHE A 446 -7.75 -3.55 6.08
C PHE A 446 -6.48 -3.43 5.23
N ARG A 447 -5.63 -4.45 5.26
CA ARG A 447 -4.41 -4.47 4.45
C ARG A 447 -4.71 -4.48 2.94
N ARG A 448 -5.79 -5.14 2.48
CA ARG A 448 -6.18 -5.09 1.06
C ARG A 448 -6.58 -3.69 0.63
N GLN A 449 -7.26 -2.96 1.50
CA GLN A 449 -7.72 -1.60 1.21
C GLN A 449 -6.58 -0.57 1.24
N TYR A 450 -5.67 -0.67 2.20
CA TYR A 450 -4.69 0.39 2.48
C TYR A 450 -3.24 0.04 2.09
N SER A 451 -2.95 -1.22 1.74
CA SER A 451 -1.60 -1.65 1.31
C SER A 451 -1.65 -2.68 0.17
N PRO A 452 -2.25 -2.33 -0.98
CA PRO A 452 -2.47 -3.25 -2.09
C PRO A 452 -1.17 -3.87 -2.64
N ASP A 453 -0.05 -3.13 -2.59
CA ASP A 453 1.25 -3.61 -3.10
C ASP A 453 1.83 -4.79 -2.30
N LEU A 454 1.33 -5.03 -1.08
CA LEU A 454 1.78 -6.13 -0.22
C LEU A 454 0.87 -7.36 -0.28
N ILE A 455 -0.09 -7.39 -1.22
CA ILE A 455 -1.09 -8.46 -1.33
C ILE A 455 -1.28 -9.00 -2.75
N THR A 456 -0.75 -8.31 -3.78
CA THR A 456 -0.93 -8.68 -5.19
C THR A 456 0.34 -8.50 -6.02
N THR A 457 0.43 -9.25 -7.13
CA THR A 457 1.43 -9.02 -8.18
C THR A 457 0.85 -8.38 -9.44
N LYS A 458 -0.44 -8.03 -9.47
CA LYS A 458 -1.11 -7.49 -10.67
C LYS A 458 -0.58 -6.13 -11.10
N ASN A 459 -0.12 -5.30 -10.15
CA ASN A 459 0.36 -3.93 -10.39
C ASN A 459 1.90 -3.85 -10.55
N ILE A 460 2.57 -4.99 -10.69
CA ILE A 460 4.03 -5.08 -10.62
C ILE A 460 4.67 -4.99 -12.02
N ASN A 461 5.52 -3.98 -12.23
CA ASN A 461 6.26 -3.72 -13.48
C ASN A 461 7.16 -4.88 -13.91
N GLU A 462 7.31 -5.11 -15.23
CA GLU A 462 8.21 -6.14 -15.77
C GLU A 462 9.69 -5.86 -15.48
N LYS A 463 10.06 -4.57 -15.36
CA LYS A 463 11.41 -4.12 -15.01
C LYS A 463 11.37 -3.21 -13.77
N LYS A 464 12.33 -3.38 -12.87
CA LYS A 464 12.54 -2.51 -11.70
C LYS A 464 14.00 -2.09 -11.57
N PHE A 465 14.20 -0.89 -11.02
CA PHE A 465 15.49 -0.39 -10.55
C PHE A 465 15.44 -0.33 -9.02
N PHE A 466 16.52 -0.77 -8.36
CA PHE A 466 16.62 -0.74 -6.90
C PHE A 466 17.88 0.01 -6.45
N SER A 467 17.73 0.87 -5.44
CA SER A 467 18.81 1.66 -4.80
C SER A 467 19.35 0.98 -3.53
N GLY A 468 20.19 1.65 -2.74
CA GLY A 468 20.71 1.08 -1.48
C GLY A 468 21.70 -0.07 -1.73
N ILE A 469 21.57 -1.17 -0.98
CA ILE A 469 22.49 -2.32 -1.08
C ILE A 469 22.62 -2.87 -2.51
N PHE A 470 21.56 -2.86 -3.31
CA PHE A 470 21.59 -3.39 -4.69
C PHE A 470 22.60 -2.67 -5.59
N SER A 471 22.80 -1.37 -5.36
CA SER A 471 23.77 -0.55 -6.09
C SER A 471 25.23 -0.89 -5.76
N SER A 472 25.48 -1.47 -4.58
CA SER A 472 26.81 -1.86 -4.11
C SER A 472 27.20 -3.30 -4.47
N PHE A 473 26.22 -4.09 -4.92
CA PHE A 473 26.38 -5.50 -5.29
C PHE A 473 26.20 -5.74 -6.80
N LYS A 474 26.56 -4.77 -7.65
CA LYS A 474 26.44 -4.86 -9.13
C LYS A 474 27.09 -6.13 -9.72
N GLN A 475 28.17 -6.59 -9.11
CA GLN A 475 28.95 -7.78 -9.47
C GLN A 475 28.36 -9.12 -9.00
N PHE A 476 27.23 -9.10 -8.29
CA PHE A 476 26.49 -10.31 -7.85
C PHE A 476 25.30 -10.53 -8.77
N ASN A 477 24.93 -11.81 -8.96
CA ASN A 477 23.57 -12.15 -9.36
C ASN A 477 22.64 -11.80 -8.21
N ILE A 478 21.51 -11.17 -8.49
CA ILE A 478 20.57 -10.75 -7.45
C ILE A 478 19.21 -11.36 -7.72
N ILE A 479 18.63 -11.96 -6.68
CA ILE A 479 17.21 -12.25 -6.60
C ILE A 479 16.61 -11.27 -5.59
N TYR A 480 15.51 -10.62 -5.98
CA TYR A 480 14.68 -9.81 -5.09
C TYR A 480 13.27 -10.42 -5.08
N ALA A 481 12.81 -10.81 -3.89
CA ALA A 481 11.52 -11.42 -3.65
C ALA A 481 10.57 -10.40 -3.00
N PRO A 482 9.61 -9.83 -3.76
CA PRO A 482 8.58 -8.95 -3.20
C PRO A 482 7.70 -9.70 -2.21
N TYR A 483 7.30 -9.02 -1.14
CA TYR A 483 6.45 -9.59 -0.10
C TYR A 483 4.97 -9.35 -0.40
N CYS A 484 4.26 -10.39 -0.85
CA CYS A 484 2.84 -10.30 -1.21
C CYS A 484 1.92 -11.25 -0.42
N SER A 485 2.47 -12.00 0.54
CA SER A 485 1.75 -13.03 1.30
C SER A 485 1.23 -12.54 2.67
N SER A 486 1.78 -11.44 3.20
CA SER A 486 1.32 -10.80 4.45
C SER A 486 1.38 -11.67 5.71
N ASP A 487 2.20 -12.72 5.69
CA ASP A 487 2.25 -13.82 6.67
C ASP A 487 3.66 -14.12 7.21
N LEU A 488 4.56 -13.14 7.18
CA LEU A 488 5.96 -13.28 7.58
C LEU A 488 6.74 -14.36 6.81
N TRP A 489 6.35 -14.61 5.55
CA TRP A 489 6.92 -15.67 4.70
C TRP A 489 6.72 -17.08 5.27
N SER A 490 5.65 -17.31 6.03
CA SER A 490 5.50 -18.54 6.83
C SER A 490 4.28 -19.39 6.50
N GLY A 491 3.27 -18.83 5.84
CA GLY A 491 1.99 -19.49 5.63
C GLY A 491 1.99 -20.52 4.50
N SER A 492 1.16 -21.53 4.67
CA SER A 492 0.76 -22.50 3.63
C SER A 492 -0.71 -22.85 3.82
N SER A 493 -1.58 -21.89 3.50
CA SER A 493 -3.03 -21.97 3.73
C SER A 493 -3.83 -21.38 2.56
N ASN A 494 -4.51 -22.26 1.82
CA ASN A 494 -5.51 -21.85 0.84
C ASN A 494 -6.71 -21.12 1.47
N LYS A 495 -7.06 -21.45 2.72
CA LYS A 495 -8.23 -20.87 3.42
C LYS A 495 -8.05 -19.39 3.71
N THR A 496 -6.83 -18.98 4.03
CA THR A 496 -6.49 -17.60 4.41
C THR A 496 -5.63 -16.90 3.37
N SER A 497 -5.45 -17.52 2.19
CA SER A 497 -4.62 -17.04 1.09
C SER A 497 -3.21 -16.61 1.55
N SER A 498 -2.64 -17.36 2.49
CA SER A 498 -1.33 -17.10 3.11
C SER A 498 -0.35 -18.17 2.65
N HIS A 499 0.57 -17.80 1.76
CA HIS A 499 1.43 -18.72 1.00
C HIS A 499 2.91 -18.36 1.05
N GLY A 500 3.34 -17.62 2.08
CA GLY A 500 4.71 -17.16 2.22
C GLY A 500 5.75 -18.29 2.18
N TYR A 501 5.45 -19.43 2.82
CA TYR A 501 6.30 -20.63 2.78
C TYR A 501 6.39 -21.20 1.36
N ASP A 502 5.24 -21.31 0.68
CA ASP A 502 5.15 -21.84 -0.68
C ASP A 502 5.95 -20.96 -1.67
N ILE A 503 5.80 -19.63 -1.57
CA ILE A 503 6.54 -18.67 -2.40
C ILE A 503 8.04 -18.76 -2.12
N PHE A 504 8.44 -18.79 -0.85
CA PHE A 504 9.84 -18.88 -0.44
C PHE A 504 10.51 -20.10 -1.08
N HIS A 505 9.93 -21.29 -0.91
CA HIS A 505 10.50 -22.52 -1.42
C HIS A 505 10.42 -22.67 -2.94
N ALA A 506 9.38 -22.11 -3.58
CA ALA A 506 9.24 -22.12 -5.05
C ALA A 506 10.40 -21.40 -5.75
N ILE A 507 10.93 -20.32 -5.17
CA ILE A 507 12.09 -19.58 -5.72
C ILE A 507 13.32 -20.49 -5.87
N PHE A 508 13.49 -21.49 -5.00
CA PHE A 508 14.67 -22.38 -4.98
C PHE A 508 14.43 -23.75 -5.60
N HIS A 509 13.21 -24.08 -6.01
CA HIS A 509 12.89 -25.39 -6.56
C HIS A 509 13.52 -25.60 -7.96
N GLN A 510 13.85 -24.53 -8.71
CA GLN A 510 14.72 -24.62 -9.88
C GLN A 510 16.20 -24.61 -9.47
N GLN A 511 16.74 -25.78 -9.09
CA GLN A 511 18.12 -25.91 -8.57
C GLN A 511 19.24 -25.52 -9.56
N ASN A 512 18.94 -25.33 -10.84
CA ASN A 512 19.97 -25.10 -11.86
C ASN A 512 20.72 -23.78 -11.69
N TYR A 513 20.12 -22.74 -11.09
CA TYR A 513 20.78 -21.43 -10.91
C TYR A 513 21.97 -21.46 -9.95
N PHE A 514 21.92 -22.31 -8.92
CA PHE A 514 22.89 -22.30 -7.83
C PHE A 514 23.95 -23.40 -7.93
N SER A 515 23.82 -24.31 -8.90
CA SER A 515 24.73 -25.44 -9.14
C SER A 515 26.22 -25.06 -9.15
N HIS A 516 26.56 -23.89 -9.71
CA HIS A 516 27.93 -23.39 -9.83
C HIS A 516 28.25 -22.26 -8.84
N ALA A 517 27.35 -21.96 -7.88
CA ALA A 517 27.55 -20.88 -6.93
C ALA A 517 28.77 -21.17 -6.03
N LYS A 518 29.59 -20.15 -5.78
CA LYS A 518 30.68 -20.17 -4.79
C LYS A 518 30.26 -19.51 -3.47
N GLN A 519 29.31 -18.59 -3.53
CA GLN A 519 28.81 -17.87 -2.36
C GLN A 519 27.35 -17.46 -2.59
N ILE A 520 26.53 -17.63 -1.56
CA ILE A 520 25.16 -17.12 -1.53
C ILE A 520 25.00 -16.30 -0.25
N ILE A 521 24.57 -15.06 -0.42
CA ILE A 521 24.22 -14.14 0.66
C ILE A 521 22.70 -14.05 0.67
N PHE A 522 22.08 -14.66 1.68
CA PHE A 522 20.68 -14.43 1.99
C PHE A 522 20.56 -13.16 2.81
N THR A 523 19.67 -12.27 2.41
CA THR A 523 19.38 -11.06 3.17
C THR A 523 17.89 -10.75 3.17
N GLY A 524 17.41 -10.19 4.26
CA GLY A 524 15.99 -9.91 4.42
C GLY A 524 15.80 -8.76 5.38
N PHE A 525 14.83 -7.91 5.05
CA PHE A 525 14.47 -6.76 5.84
C PHE A 525 13.14 -7.02 6.56
N SER A 526 13.07 -6.67 7.85
CA SER A 526 11.81 -6.76 8.62
C SER A 526 11.22 -8.18 8.56
N ALA A 527 9.93 -8.30 8.18
CA ALA A 527 9.28 -9.58 7.93
C ALA A 527 10.06 -10.53 7.00
N GLY A 528 10.80 -10.02 6.01
CA GLY A 528 11.66 -10.83 5.15
C GLY A 528 12.87 -11.44 5.87
N GLY A 529 13.41 -10.74 6.87
CA GLY A 529 14.46 -11.27 7.74
C GLY A 529 13.94 -12.38 8.66
N LEU A 530 12.74 -12.21 9.23
CA LEU A 530 12.04 -13.27 9.97
C LEU A 530 11.76 -14.49 9.07
N GLY A 531 11.33 -14.25 7.83
CA GLY A 531 11.14 -15.27 6.82
C GLY A 531 12.41 -16.10 6.55
N LEU A 532 13.57 -15.45 6.46
CA LEU A 532 14.85 -16.16 6.34
C LEU A 532 15.14 -17.03 7.56
N LEU A 533 14.98 -16.48 8.76
CA LEU A 533 15.23 -17.21 10.00
C LEU A 533 14.35 -18.47 10.12
N LEU A 534 13.10 -18.39 9.63
CA LEU A 534 12.14 -19.48 9.69
C LEU A 534 12.37 -20.55 8.60
N ASN A 535 12.64 -20.14 7.36
CA ASN A 535 12.64 -21.06 6.20
C ASN A 535 14.03 -21.61 5.84
N LEU A 536 15.12 -20.91 6.19
CA LEU A 536 16.47 -21.39 5.89
C LEU A 536 16.83 -22.74 6.52
N PRO A 537 16.40 -23.08 7.75
CA PRO A 537 16.67 -24.41 8.32
C PRO A 537 16.22 -25.57 7.43
N ASP A 538 15.10 -25.43 6.70
CA ASP A 538 14.58 -26.44 5.78
C ASP A 538 15.21 -26.38 4.38
N LEU A 539 15.71 -25.21 3.97
CA LEU A 539 16.33 -24.99 2.66
C LEU A 539 17.81 -25.39 2.65
N LEU A 540 18.58 -25.00 3.66
CA LEU A 540 20.04 -25.14 3.68
C LEU A 540 20.54 -26.58 3.53
N PRO A 541 19.90 -27.61 4.11
CA PRO A 541 20.31 -29.00 3.88
C PRO A 541 20.24 -29.43 2.40
N LYS A 542 19.45 -28.74 1.58
CA LYS A 542 19.28 -28.99 0.14
C LYS A 542 20.31 -28.25 -0.72
N ILE A 543 21.12 -27.37 -0.12
CA ILE A 543 22.16 -26.59 -0.81
C ILE A 543 23.52 -27.28 -0.64
N SER A 544 24.33 -27.30 -1.71
CA SER A 544 25.67 -27.91 -1.68
C SER A 544 26.54 -27.32 -0.57
N SER A 545 27.17 -28.21 0.20
CA SER A 545 28.05 -27.87 1.34
C SER A 545 29.30 -27.08 0.96
N HIS A 546 29.68 -27.05 -0.32
CA HIS A 546 30.85 -26.32 -0.83
C HIS A 546 30.61 -24.81 -0.98
N ILE A 547 29.34 -24.37 -0.91
CA ILE A 547 28.96 -22.97 -1.11
C ILE A 547 29.19 -22.19 0.19
N ASP A 548 29.87 -21.03 0.13
CA ASP A 548 29.99 -20.12 1.28
C ASP A 548 28.62 -19.45 1.52
N ILE A 549 27.86 -19.97 2.50
CA ILE A 549 26.55 -19.42 2.87
C ILE A 549 26.69 -18.35 3.93
N ARG A 550 26.06 -17.20 3.66
CA ARG A 550 26.03 -16.05 4.54
C ARG A 550 24.59 -15.55 4.69
N VAL A 551 24.24 -15.13 5.89
CA VAL A 551 22.92 -14.59 6.22
C VAL A 551 23.11 -13.19 6.80
N LEU A 552 22.43 -12.21 6.21
CA LEU A 552 22.46 -10.81 6.59
C LEU A 552 21.04 -10.35 6.93
N ILE A 553 20.76 -10.21 8.21
CA ILE A 553 19.43 -9.83 8.71
C ILE A 553 19.41 -8.35 9.02
N ASP A 554 18.44 -7.63 8.45
CA ASP A 554 18.25 -6.18 8.60
C ASP A 554 16.93 -5.89 9.33
N SER A 555 17.01 -5.37 10.56
CA SER A 555 15.84 -5.00 11.38
C SER A 555 14.83 -6.15 11.56
N ALA A 556 15.33 -7.36 11.81
CA ALA A 556 14.47 -8.52 12.06
C ALA A 556 14.91 -9.35 13.28
N TRP A 557 15.57 -8.71 14.25
CA TRP A 557 15.91 -9.31 15.53
C TRP A 557 14.88 -8.90 16.59
N PHE A 558 13.74 -9.58 16.58
CA PHE A 558 12.66 -9.37 17.55
C PHE A 558 12.93 -10.16 18.84
N ILE A 559 12.53 -9.59 19.99
CA ILE A 559 12.66 -10.21 21.32
C ILE A 559 11.30 -10.40 21.98
N ASP A 560 11.22 -11.37 22.88
CA ASP A 560 10.08 -11.57 23.76
C ASP A 560 10.13 -10.52 24.89
N TYR A 561 9.35 -9.44 24.75
CA TYR A 561 9.23 -8.41 25.77
C TYR A 561 8.03 -8.72 26.68
N SER A 562 8.28 -9.59 27.67
CA SER A 562 7.30 -10.12 28.63
C SER A 562 6.44 -9.10 29.38
N ASP A 563 6.86 -7.83 29.44
CA ASP A 563 6.16 -6.79 30.20
C ASP A 563 4.94 -6.25 29.43
N ASN A 564 4.75 -6.62 28.15
CA ASN A 564 3.55 -6.29 27.39
C ASN A 564 3.20 -7.41 26.36
N PRO A 565 2.20 -8.27 26.62
CA PRO A 565 1.90 -9.42 25.77
C PRO A 565 1.27 -9.07 24.40
N ASN A 566 1.07 -7.79 24.09
CA ASN A 566 0.32 -7.35 22.91
C ASN A 566 0.96 -7.77 21.57
N GLY A 567 2.28 -7.71 21.42
CA GLY A 567 2.94 -8.07 20.15
C GLY A 567 3.01 -9.57 19.92
N ILE A 568 3.40 -10.31 20.96
CA ILE A 568 3.48 -11.78 20.95
C ILE A 568 2.11 -12.42 20.71
N SER A 569 1.05 -11.84 21.28
CA SER A 569 -0.32 -12.30 21.05
C SER A 569 -0.70 -12.22 19.57
N LYS A 570 -0.36 -11.11 18.88
CA LYS A 570 -0.63 -10.94 17.45
C LYS A 570 0.18 -11.89 16.57
N ILE A 571 1.44 -12.14 16.90
CA ILE A 571 2.27 -13.11 16.16
C ILE A 571 1.67 -14.51 16.32
N ASN A 572 1.33 -14.93 17.54
CA ASN A 572 0.69 -16.23 17.78
C ASN A 572 -0.64 -16.37 17.04
N GLN A 573 -1.47 -15.33 17.07
CA GLN A 573 -2.74 -15.29 16.33
C GLN A 573 -2.49 -15.43 14.83
N GLY A 574 -1.52 -14.69 14.30
CA GLY A 574 -1.10 -14.77 12.90
C GLY A 574 -0.64 -16.17 12.52
N MET A 575 0.22 -16.79 13.34
CA MET A 575 0.75 -18.12 13.07
C MET A 575 -0.35 -19.19 12.95
N ALA A 576 -1.37 -19.10 13.80
CA ALA A 576 -2.55 -19.95 13.69
C ALA A 576 -3.37 -19.64 12.43
N TYR A 577 -3.56 -18.35 12.11
CA TYR A 577 -4.31 -17.89 10.95
C TYR A 577 -3.66 -18.28 9.61
N TRP A 578 -2.33 -18.20 9.50
CA TRP A 578 -1.59 -18.46 8.26
C TRP A 578 -1.32 -19.94 7.98
N ASN A 579 -1.61 -20.82 8.95
CA ASN A 579 -1.07 -22.17 8.98
C ASN A 579 0.46 -22.16 8.84
N THR A 580 1.14 -21.47 9.76
CA THR A 580 2.58 -21.27 9.71
C THR A 580 3.33 -22.61 9.71
N GLN A 581 4.21 -22.76 8.72
CA GLN A 581 5.15 -23.86 8.63
C GLN A 581 6.39 -23.54 9.48
N ILE A 582 6.77 -24.47 10.35
CA ILE A 582 7.95 -24.35 11.19
C ILE A 582 8.79 -25.59 10.99
N SER A 583 10.09 -25.39 10.78
CA SER A 583 11.06 -26.48 10.69
C SER A 583 10.93 -27.45 11.86
N SER A 584 11.02 -28.75 11.57
CA SER A 584 11.03 -29.81 12.58
C SER A 584 12.23 -29.71 13.55
N LEU A 585 13.25 -28.93 13.19
CA LEU A 585 14.38 -28.61 14.05
C LEU A 585 13.99 -27.72 15.25
N CYS A 586 12.89 -26.97 15.16
CA CYS A 586 12.41 -26.17 16.27
C CYS A 586 11.46 -27.00 17.18
N GLN A 587 11.97 -27.40 18.34
CA GLN A 587 11.24 -28.22 19.32
C GLN A 587 10.77 -27.42 20.55
N LEU A 588 10.62 -26.10 20.40
CA LEU A 588 10.17 -25.24 21.50
C LEU A 588 8.66 -25.41 21.73
N GLU A 589 8.26 -25.52 23.00
CA GLU A 589 6.85 -25.63 23.41
C GLU A 589 6.02 -24.43 22.89
N SER A 590 6.54 -23.23 23.11
CA SER A 590 5.98 -22.00 22.54
C SER A 590 6.49 -21.77 21.11
N ARG A 591 5.71 -22.19 20.12
CA ARG A 591 6.12 -22.19 18.70
C ARG A 591 6.53 -20.82 18.15
N TYR A 592 5.95 -19.72 18.61
CA TYR A 592 6.36 -18.37 18.16
C TYR A 592 7.81 -18.02 18.50
N LYS A 593 8.39 -18.65 19.54
CA LYS A 593 9.79 -18.42 19.91
C LYS A 593 10.76 -18.85 18.80
N CYS A 594 10.35 -19.74 17.90
CA CYS A 594 11.12 -20.12 16.72
C CYS A 594 11.37 -18.97 15.75
N LEU A 595 10.59 -17.88 15.82
CA LEU A 595 10.78 -16.67 15.01
C LEU A 595 11.71 -15.64 15.68
N LEU A 596 12.00 -15.81 16.98
CA LEU A 596 12.81 -14.84 17.73
C LEU A 596 14.29 -15.06 17.46
N GLY A 597 15.02 -13.96 17.29
CA GLY A 597 16.40 -14.00 16.79
C GLY A 597 17.31 -14.95 17.55
N SER A 598 17.32 -14.89 18.89
CA SER A 598 18.21 -15.71 19.73
C SER A 598 17.96 -17.21 19.62
N GLU A 599 16.73 -17.63 19.34
CA GLU A 599 16.38 -19.04 19.17
C GLU A 599 16.55 -19.48 17.72
N ALA A 600 16.09 -18.67 16.76
CA ALA A 600 16.11 -19.01 15.35
C ALA A 600 17.52 -19.25 14.80
N ILE A 601 18.52 -18.48 15.25
CA ILE A 601 19.92 -18.67 14.81
C ILE A 601 20.53 -20.01 15.25
N LYS A 602 19.98 -20.66 16.29
CA LYS A 602 20.43 -21.97 16.76
C LYS A 602 20.04 -23.09 15.80
N LEU A 603 18.98 -22.87 15.00
CA LEU A 603 18.50 -23.81 13.99
C LEU A 603 19.39 -23.81 12.73
N LEU A 604 20.22 -22.78 12.54
CA LEU A 604 21.09 -22.65 11.38
C LEU A 604 22.44 -23.36 11.60
N PRO A 605 22.96 -24.11 10.61
CA PRO A 605 24.25 -24.80 10.72
C PRO A 605 25.41 -23.88 11.14
N LEU A 606 26.34 -24.39 11.95
CA LEU A 606 27.47 -23.61 12.50
C LEU A 606 28.42 -23.03 11.44
N THR A 607 28.40 -23.62 10.23
CA THR A 607 29.14 -23.17 9.04
C THR A 607 28.59 -21.87 8.45
N VAL A 608 27.30 -21.58 8.68
CA VAL A 608 26.63 -20.36 8.21
C VAL A 608 27.12 -19.15 8.99
N LYS A 609 27.63 -18.16 8.27
CA LYS A 609 28.02 -16.86 8.86
C LYS A 609 26.80 -15.96 8.92
N ILE A 610 26.53 -15.39 10.08
CA ILE A 610 25.36 -14.54 10.32
C ILE A 610 25.83 -13.14 10.69
N PHE A 611 25.24 -12.12 10.08
CA PHE A 611 25.43 -10.72 10.40
C PHE A 611 24.06 -10.10 10.68
N ILE A 612 23.92 -9.47 11.85
CA ILE A 612 22.71 -8.80 12.29
C ILE A 612 22.94 -7.29 12.25
N ILE A 613 22.05 -6.59 11.56
CA ILE A 613 21.93 -5.14 11.59
C ILE A 613 20.62 -4.84 12.32
N GLN A 614 20.69 -4.20 13.47
CA GLN A 614 19.53 -4.02 14.32
C GLN A 614 19.56 -2.68 15.03
N SER A 615 18.53 -1.87 14.86
CA SER A 615 18.37 -0.69 15.73
C SER A 615 18.12 -1.14 17.17
N LEU A 616 18.79 -0.51 18.14
CA LEU A 616 18.47 -0.68 19.55
C LEU A 616 17.13 -0.02 19.95
N PHE A 617 16.61 0.87 19.09
CA PHE A 617 15.31 1.55 19.20
C PHE A 617 14.43 1.20 18.00
N ASP A 618 14.31 -0.08 17.70
CA ASP A 618 13.57 -0.55 16.53
C ASP A 618 12.09 -0.16 16.61
N LEU A 619 11.69 0.76 15.73
CA LEU A 619 10.37 1.39 15.78
C LEU A 619 9.23 0.38 15.61
N THR A 620 9.46 -0.70 14.83
CA THR A 620 8.42 -1.71 14.60
C THR A 620 8.16 -2.54 15.84
N GLN A 621 9.20 -2.99 16.55
CA GLN A 621 9.00 -3.72 17.81
C GLN A 621 8.37 -2.81 18.88
N LEU A 622 8.85 -1.56 19.00
CA LEU A 622 8.28 -0.58 19.92
C LEU A 622 6.78 -0.35 19.66
N GLN A 623 6.38 -0.19 18.40
CA GLN A 623 4.98 -0.03 18.00
C GLN A 623 4.15 -1.30 18.23
N LEU A 624 4.71 -2.47 17.87
CA LEU A 624 4.04 -3.75 18.01
C LEU A 624 3.71 -4.07 19.48
N ASP A 625 4.66 -3.78 20.38
CA ASP A 625 4.53 -3.99 21.82
C ASP A 625 3.98 -2.76 22.56
N LYS A 626 3.61 -1.69 21.85
CA LYS A 626 3.11 -0.42 22.43
C LYS A 626 4.04 0.13 23.52
N ILE A 627 5.34 0.06 23.30
CA ILE A 627 6.38 0.55 24.21
C ILE A 627 6.71 1.99 23.83
N ASN A 628 6.78 2.88 24.83
CA ASN A 628 7.22 4.25 24.62
C ASN A 628 8.70 4.26 24.18
N ILE A 629 9.03 5.03 23.14
CA ILE A 629 10.38 5.17 22.60
C ILE A 629 11.42 5.64 23.63
N ASN A 630 10.98 6.37 24.67
CA ASN A 630 11.83 6.82 25.77
C ASN A 630 12.10 5.73 26.83
N SER A 631 11.55 4.53 26.67
CA SER A 631 11.75 3.42 27.60
C SER A 631 13.10 2.74 27.35
N TYR A 632 14.09 3.05 28.19
CA TYR A 632 15.41 2.42 28.12
C TYR A 632 15.40 0.93 28.47
N ASN A 633 14.37 0.42 29.15
CA ASN A 633 14.30 -0.99 29.56
C ASN A 633 14.26 -1.93 28.36
N PHE A 634 13.47 -1.60 27.33
CA PHE A 634 13.44 -2.35 26.08
C PHE A 634 14.82 -2.39 25.43
N THR A 635 15.44 -1.23 25.28
CA THR A 635 16.77 -1.05 24.68
C THR A 635 17.83 -1.88 25.40
N LEU A 636 17.79 -1.91 26.73
CA LEU A 636 18.67 -2.73 27.56
C LEU A 636 18.46 -4.23 27.31
N LYS A 637 17.21 -4.71 27.34
CA LYS A 637 16.89 -6.12 27.10
C LYS A 637 17.31 -6.57 25.69
N LEU A 638 17.06 -5.75 24.66
CA LEU A 638 17.47 -6.04 23.29
C LEU A 638 18.98 -6.11 23.16
N ARG A 639 19.69 -5.15 23.76
CA ARG A 639 21.15 -5.12 23.78
C ARG A 639 21.73 -6.37 24.45
N ASP A 640 21.20 -6.77 25.60
CA ASP A 640 21.67 -7.94 26.32
C ASP A 640 21.37 -9.24 25.57
N ASN A 641 20.21 -9.36 24.93
CA ASN A 641 19.87 -10.49 24.08
C ASN A 641 20.83 -10.63 22.88
N LEU A 642 21.18 -9.51 22.23
CA LEU A 642 22.19 -9.46 21.17
C LEU A 642 23.58 -9.90 21.69
N ARG A 643 24.00 -9.38 22.85
CA ARG A 643 25.28 -9.74 23.48
C ARG A 643 25.37 -11.22 23.84
N GLN A 644 24.30 -11.80 24.38
CA GLN A 644 24.24 -13.23 24.69
C GLN A 644 24.42 -14.10 23.45
N SER A 645 24.01 -13.60 22.28
CA SER A 645 24.13 -14.30 20.99
C SER A 645 25.45 -14.03 20.25
N SER A 646 26.32 -13.15 20.77
CA SER A 646 27.52 -12.62 20.10
C SER A 646 28.55 -13.68 19.69
N ASN A 647 28.57 -14.85 20.34
CA ASN A 647 29.45 -15.96 19.95
C ASN A 647 29.05 -16.62 18.61
N ARG A 648 27.82 -16.40 18.13
CA ARG A 648 27.24 -17.05 16.96
C ARG A 648 27.05 -16.10 15.77
N ILE A 649 27.00 -14.80 16.01
CA ILE A 649 26.65 -13.75 15.04
C ILE A 649 27.66 -12.60 15.03
N SER A 650 27.77 -11.87 13.93
CA SER A 650 28.35 -10.52 13.91
C SER A 650 27.22 -9.50 14.06
N ILE A 651 27.47 -8.37 14.71
CA ILE A 651 26.44 -7.41 15.11
C ILE A 651 26.88 -6.00 14.73
N PHE A 652 25.96 -5.25 14.13
CA PHE A 652 25.98 -3.81 14.00
C PHE A 652 24.66 -3.26 14.55
N ALA A 653 24.69 -2.75 15.78
CA ALA A 653 23.51 -2.32 16.49
C ALA A 653 23.65 -0.87 17.00
N PRO A 654 23.29 0.12 16.17
CA PRO A 654 23.35 1.52 16.57
C PRO A 654 22.12 1.92 17.38
N SER A 655 22.27 2.94 18.22
CA SER A 655 21.17 3.57 18.97
C SER A 655 20.38 4.57 18.11
N CYS A 656 19.83 4.13 16.98
CA CYS A 656 19.07 4.98 16.04
C CYS A 656 17.57 4.64 16.03
N PRO A 657 16.64 5.57 16.31
CA PRO A 657 15.20 5.29 16.30
C PRO A 657 14.65 5.12 14.88
N LEU A 658 14.87 3.95 14.29
CA LEU A 658 14.50 3.63 12.91
C LEU A 658 14.26 2.13 12.77
N HIS A 659 13.66 1.74 11.63
CA HIS A 659 13.60 0.36 11.21
C HIS A 659 14.10 0.22 9.76
N GLY A 660 15.08 -0.66 9.58
CA GLY A 660 15.78 -0.99 8.34
C GLY A 660 16.88 -0.03 7.91
N PHE A 661 17.96 -0.60 7.38
CA PHE A 661 19.18 0.13 7.04
C PHE A 661 19.55 -0.01 5.57
N LEU A 662 19.53 -1.23 5.02
CA LEU A 662 20.21 -1.58 3.76
C LEU A 662 19.49 -1.08 2.50
N PHE A 663 18.19 -0.84 2.56
CA PHE A 663 17.42 -0.33 1.41
C PHE A 663 17.60 1.18 1.20
N ARG A 664 18.08 1.89 2.24
CA ARG A 664 18.24 3.35 2.22
C ARG A 664 19.41 3.75 1.33
N SER A 665 19.29 4.87 0.62
CA SER A 665 20.38 5.43 -0.19
C SER A 665 21.63 5.78 0.66
N VAL A 666 21.40 6.17 1.91
CA VAL A 666 22.45 6.54 2.89
C VAL A 666 22.95 5.39 3.76
N TRP A 667 22.62 4.13 3.44
CA TRP A 667 22.98 2.97 4.28
C TRP A 667 24.48 2.87 4.60
N THR A 668 25.34 3.43 3.74
CA THR A 668 26.79 3.45 3.93
C THR A 668 27.27 4.43 5.01
N LYS A 669 26.41 5.36 5.46
CA LYS A 669 26.76 6.43 6.38
C LYS A 669 26.52 6.11 7.85
N PHE A 670 25.69 5.11 8.17
CA PHE A 670 25.49 4.68 9.56
C PHE A 670 26.82 4.24 10.15
N ASP A 671 27.19 4.73 11.33
CA ASP A 671 28.44 4.35 11.98
C ASP A 671 28.24 4.08 13.48
N ILE A 672 29.21 3.37 14.05
CA ILE A 672 29.37 3.23 15.50
C ILE A 672 30.84 3.44 15.78
N LYS A 673 31.20 4.49 16.52
CA LYS A 673 32.59 4.81 16.87
C LYS A 673 33.48 4.88 15.60
N GLN A 674 33.06 5.65 14.59
CA GLN A 674 33.78 5.87 13.33
C GLN A 674 33.93 4.62 12.43
N ARG A 675 33.21 3.54 12.73
CA ARG A 675 33.14 2.35 11.89
C ARG A 675 31.81 2.31 11.19
N THR A 676 31.80 2.69 9.91
CA THR A 676 30.59 2.67 9.09
C THR A 676 30.07 1.26 8.85
N LEU A 677 28.75 1.11 8.71
CA LEU A 677 28.08 -0.14 8.33
C LEU A 677 28.68 -0.72 7.04
N ALA A 678 28.97 0.12 6.04
CA ALA A 678 29.56 -0.32 4.78
C ALA A 678 30.98 -0.90 4.96
N SER A 679 31.85 -0.23 5.72
CA SER A 679 33.23 -0.71 5.95
C SER A 679 33.22 -2.02 6.73
N VAL A 680 32.35 -2.12 7.73
CA VAL A 680 32.14 -3.30 8.57
C VAL A 680 31.62 -4.48 7.75
N LEU A 681 30.58 -4.26 6.95
CA LEU A 681 29.99 -5.28 6.10
C LEU A 681 31.02 -5.78 5.08
N ASN A 682 31.78 -4.88 4.46
CA ASN A 682 32.83 -5.24 3.50
C ASN A 682 33.93 -6.11 4.16
N LEU A 683 34.34 -5.78 5.38
CA LEU A 683 35.30 -6.59 6.15
C LEU A 683 34.75 -7.98 6.43
N TRP A 684 33.50 -8.07 6.88
CA TRP A 684 32.84 -9.34 7.15
C TRP A 684 32.75 -10.18 5.88
N LEU A 685 32.31 -9.60 4.75
CA LEU A 685 32.19 -10.28 3.44
C LEU A 685 33.52 -10.85 2.93
N LYS A 686 34.64 -10.15 3.13
CA LYS A 686 35.96 -10.58 2.65
C LYS A 686 36.60 -11.68 3.49
N LYS A 687 36.31 -11.76 4.80
CA LYS A 687 36.95 -12.76 5.67
C LYS A 687 36.44 -14.18 5.37
N LYS A 688 37.39 -15.10 5.16
CA LYS A 688 37.13 -16.54 4.96
C LYS A 688 36.91 -17.27 6.30
N LYS A 689 37.76 -17.00 7.30
CA LYS A 689 37.65 -17.56 8.66
C LYS A 689 36.51 -16.91 9.43
N LYS A 690 35.84 -17.69 10.29
CA LYS A 690 34.76 -17.22 11.17
C LYS A 690 35.32 -16.14 12.11
N PHE A 691 34.72 -14.95 12.05
CA PHE A 691 35.10 -13.78 12.83
C PHE A 691 33.82 -13.04 13.20
N HIS A 692 33.62 -12.83 14.50
CA HIS A 692 32.44 -12.18 15.04
C HIS A 692 32.79 -10.73 15.37
N LEU A 693 32.34 -9.80 14.53
CA LEU A 693 32.47 -8.39 14.82
C LEU A 693 31.31 -7.96 15.73
N GLN A 694 31.62 -7.33 16.86
CA GLN A 694 30.61 -6.82 17.79
C GLN A 694 30.69 -5.30 17.82
N LEU A 695 29.76 -4.64 17.12
CA LEU A 695 29.56 -3.20 17.21
C LEU A 695 28.16 -2.95 17.70
N ILE A 696 28.05 -2.72 19.01
CA ILE A 696 26.81 -2.40 19.70
C ILE A 696 27.04 -1.05 20.35
N ASP A 697 26.12 -0.11 20.15
CA ASP A 697 26.23 1.20 20.78
C ASP A 697 25.99 1.09 22.30
N GLU A 698 26.79 1.83 23.05
CA GLU A 698 26.71 1.87 24.52
C GLU A 698 25.90 3.08 25.01
N HIS A 699 25.74 4.10 24.16
CA HIS A 699 25.07 5.34 24.50
C HIS A 699 23.65 5.34 23.96
N PHE A 700 22.71 5.85 24.75
CA PHE A 700 21.30 5.95 24.36
C PHE A 700 20.99 7.15 23.46
N TYR A 701 21.94 8.07 23.31
CA TYR A 701 21.87 9.23 22.43
C TYR A 701 23.09 9.19 21.51
N SER A 702 22.90 8.66 20.30
CA SER A 702 23.99 8.47 19.35
C SER A 702 24.05 9.64 18.37
N SER A 703 25.20 10.32 18.33
CA SER A 703 25.54 11.26 17.25
C SER A 703 25.91 10.56 15.94
N TYR A 704 25.88 9.22 15.91
CA TYR A 704 26.35 8.37 14.81
C TYR A 704 25.22 7.85 13.90
N CYS A 705 23.99 8.24 14.21
CA CYS A 705 22.89 8.16 13.27
C CYS A 705 23.08 9.32 12.28
N PRO A 706 23.18 9.07 10.97
CA PRO A 706 23.04 10.14 9.98
C PRO A 706 21.79 10.93 10.37
N GLN A 707 21.82 12.26 10.39
CA GLN A 707 20.60 13.03 10.58
C GLN A 707 19.63 12.59 9.50
N ILE A 708 18.70 11.74 9.91
CA ILE A 708 17.54 11.37 9.14
C ILE A 708 16.71 12.62 9.29
N ASN A 709 16.73 13.51 8.29
CA ASN A 709 15.65 14.49 8.21
C ASN A 709 14.34 13.73 8.40
N ASP A 710 13.41 14.31 9.16
CA ASP A 710 12.21 13.73 9.81
C ASP A 710 11.21 12.96 8.91
N ASP A 711 11.63 12.54 7.73
CA ASP A 711 10.90 11.91 6.63
C ASP A 711 10.96 10.37 6.58
N TYR A 712 11.49 9.70 7.59
CA TYR A 712 11.47 8.23 7.61
C TYR A 712 10.83 7.59 8.84
N GLN A 713 10.08 8.35 9.64
CA GLN A 713 9.19 7.78 10.65
C GLN A 713 7.82 7.35 10.11
N GLU A 714 7.45 7.64 8.85
CA GLU A 714 6.12 7.30 8.31
C GLU A 714 6.14 6.34 7.09
N ILE A 715 6.91 5.24 7.20
CA ILE A 715 6.57 3.99 6.48
C ILE A 715 6.58 2.80 7.46
N PHE A 716 6.02 3.01 8.67
CA PHE A 716 5.68 1.92 9.60
C PHE A 716 4.23 1.95 10.02
#